data_AF-A0A8D1QEB2-F1
#
_entry.id   AF-A0A8D1QEB2-F1
#
_cell.length_a   1.000
_cell.length_b   1.000
_cell.length_c   1.000
_cell.angle_alpha   90.00
_cell.angle_beta   90.00
_cell.angle_gamma   90.00
#
_symmetry.space_group_name_H-M   'P 1'
#
loop_
_entity.id
_entity.type
_entity.pdbx_description
1 polymer ?
#
loop_
_entity_poly.entity_id
_entity_poly.type
_entity_poly.pdbx_seq_one_letter_code
_entity_poly.pdbx_strand_id
1 'polypeptide(L)'
;MVRAPGLLAPLLGLGLGLALSLPGAGAAAADCRALGRVERLAFTPAARARWLAPRVRAPGPLDSLYSTVRRFLSVVQLNPFPAELVKVLLNEPSSVNVDEVVRYEAGYMVCAVIASLYLAVVPIVGLCFCCCRCRRRCGGRVKMEHKAMACERGTLMAFLLLTTLVLLIGMVIAFVTNQRIHEHMGPSAEAVSETLLSLRGLVSDVPLELQAMAQQFSLPQEQVLEELDGVGGSIGNTIHTQLKSTVYEMLASVLSLGQALQVSVDHLRALNATSVELQEGQRTLGPAVRGHRERLLALLREPSCQGCAEALNRAHALELGADFNQVPSVDDVLHRLKGVPEANFSSMVQEENSTFNALPLLAALQTADVVTELKKVVAQQPAGLRTLVEAFPGWEAASRWSRALEEVEQSSRPYLKRVQRYEKYRWIVGCVLCSMVLLVVVCNLLGLTLGIWGLSAREDPSHSEAKGEAGARFLMVGVGFSFLFSVPLILLVFVTFLVGGNVQTLVCRSWESGELYEFADTPGNLPSSMNLSQLLGLKKNISILLAYQQCKQGAALWKVLQLNDSYDLEKHLDISQYTAKLQQELQKLEVEVKNLELLSPAARQDLQALQSSGLENIHYPSFLVEIQKPVVNTSMEKLAQELEGLSQTQGSSLLGQQLQKEAQGLRNLHQEKVLPQQNLLAKLNLSVQALASSAPHLQLETSGVLDNVTHLEGELPAWAIRILRNESECFLTREMGYFSQYMAWVREEVTQHIATCQPLSGALDNGRVILCDMVADPWNAFWFCLAWCTFFLIPSIVFAVKTSKYFRPIRKRLSSTSSEETQLFHIPRVTSLKL
;
A
#
# COMPACT_ATOMS: atom_id res chain seq x y z
N MET A 1 37.09 27.42 10.66
CA MET A 1 38.21 27.75 9.75
C MET A 1 38.47 26.50 8.94
N VAL A 2 38.37 26.38 7.61
CA VAL A 2 38.44 27.28 6.44
C VAL A 2 37.47 26.70 5.39
N ARG A 3 36.36 27.39 5.04
CA ARG A 3 36.06 28.11 3.77
C ARG A 3 36.44 27.42 2.43
N ALA A 4 35.38 27.20 1.63
CA ALA A 4 35.23 26.77 0.22
C ALA A 4 35.84 27.79 -0.81
N PRO A 5 35.51 27.85 -2.14
CA PRO A 5 34.59 27.10 -3.02
C PRO A 5 35.09 26.86 -4.49
N GLY A 6 34.24 26.35 -5.39
CA GLY A 6 34.50 26.35 -6.85
C GLY A 6 33.40 25.73 -7.72
N LEU A 7 32.41 26.55 -8.09
CA LEU A 7 31.36 26.32 -9.10
C LEU A 7 31.89 26.45 -10.54
N LEU A 8 31.12 25.88 -11.50
CA LEU A 8 30.89 26.24 -12.93
C LEU A 8 30.92 24.95 -13.78
N ALA A 9 30.04 24.66 -14.75
CA ALA A 9 28.78 25.21 -15.26
C ALA A 9 28.30 24.20 -16.36
N PRO A 10 27.03 24.25 -16.78
CA PRO A 10 26.35 23.24 -17.61
C PRO A 10 26.41 23.56 -19.12
N LEU A 11 26.06 22.61 -20.01
CA LEU A 11 25.34 22.83 -21.29
C LEU A 11 25.26 21.56 -22.17
N LEU A 12 24.13 21.47 -22.90
CA LEU A 12 23.79 20.61 -24.06
C LEU A 12 23.24 19.20 -23.74
N GLY A 13 22.06 18.80 -24.21
CA GLY A 13 21.18 19.43 -25.19
C GLY A 13 19.78 18.81 -25.24
N LEU A 14 18.86 19.62 -25.77
CA LEU A 14 17.51 19.25 -26.18
C LEU A 14 17.54 18.09 -27.20
N GLY A 15 16.59 17.17 -27.04
CA GLY A 15 16.20 16.21 -28.06
C GLY A 15 14.72 15.92 -27.95
N LEU A 16 13.90 16.76 -28.60
CA LEU A 16 12.57 16.33 -29.07
C LEU A 16 12.78 15.14 -30.02
N GLY A 17 12.12 14.02 -29.74
CA GLY A 17 12.10 12.85 -30.60
C GLY A 17 10.74 12.18 -30.50
N LEU A 18 9.95 12.34 -31.56
CA LEU A 18 8.68 11.68 -31.81
C LEU A 18 8.76 10.18 -31.46
N ALA A 19 7.88 9.72 -30.57
CA ALA A 19 7.58 8.30 -30.46
C ALA A 19 6.65 7.92 -31.62
N LEU A 20 7.26 7.52 -32.74
CA LEU A 20 6.61 6.83 -33.83
C LEU A 20 6.17 5.44 -33.35
N SER A 21 4.89 5.19 -33.57
CA SER A 21 4.22 3.91 -33.50
C SER A 21 4.91 2.84 -34.36
N LEU A 22 5.14 1.67 -33.77
CA LEU A 22 5.29 0.41 -34.50
C LEU A 22 4.30 -0.59 -33.88
N PRO A 23 3.32 -1.11 -34.65
CA PRO A 23 2.34 -2.06 -34.16
C PRO A 23 2.97 -3.45 -34.15
N GLY A 24 3.21 -3.97 -32.94
CA GLY A 24 3.51 -5.39 -32.74
C GLY A 24 2.25 -6.22 -32.98
N ALA A 25 2.33 -7.13 -33.95
CA ALA A 25 1.30 -8.11 -34.23
C ALA A 25 1.10 -9.04 -33.03
N GLY A 26 -0.07 -8.98 -32.42
CA GLY A 26 -0.52 -9.89 -31.38
C GLY A 26 -1.95 -9.58 -30.99
N ALA A 27 -2.89 -10.36 -31.55
CA ALA A 27 -4.32 -10.45 -31.27
C ALA A 27 -5.10 -9.12 -31.17
N ALA A 28 -6.11 -8.95 -32.03
CA ALA A 28 -7.05 -7.83 -32.00
C ALA A 28 -7.52 -7.53 -30.57
N ALA A 29 -6.94 -6.49 -29.96
CA ALA A 29 -7.41 -5.95 -28.69
C ALA A 29 -8.78 -5.35 -28.97
N ALA A 30 -9.84 -5.98 -28.47
CA ALA A 30 -11.16 -5.36 -28.40
C ALA A 30 -10.99 -4.00 -27.71
N ASP A 31 -11.37 -2.93 -28.40
CA ASP A 31 -11.11 -1.55 -27.98
C ASP A 31 -12.05 -1.20 -26.80
N CYS A 32 -11.76 -1.71 -25.59
CA CYS A 32 -12.55 -1.53 -24.35
C CYS A 32 -12.53 -0.08 -23.80
N ARG A 33 -12.33 0.94 -24.65
CA ARG A 33 -12.08 2.34 -24.22
C ARG A 33 -13.27 2.98 -23.50
N ALA A 34 -14.49 2.48 -23.72
CA ALA A 34 -15.72 3.03 -23.16
C ALA A 34 -15.83 2.86 -21.62
N LEU A 35 -15.26 1.79 -21.07
CA LEU A 35 -15.34 1.44 -19.65
C LEU A 35 -14.23 2.08 -18.79
N GLY A 36 -13.29 2.83 -19.37
CA GLY A 36 -12.18 3.43 -18.61
C GLY A 36 -11.18 2.41 -18.04
N ARG A 37 -10.25 2.86 -17.19
CA ARG A 37 -9.27 1.99 -16.51
C ARG A 37 -9.73 1.68 -15.10
N VAL A 38 -9.37 0.51 -14.58
CA VAL A 38 -9.62 0.10 -13.19
C VAL A 38 -9.05 1.15 -12.24
N GLU A 39 -9.88 1.67 -11.33
CA GLU A 39 -9.43 2.60 -10.30
C GLU A 39 -8.59 1.88 -9.23
N ARG A 40 -7.71 2.63 -8.56
CA ARG A 40 -6.92 2.07 -7.44
C ARG A 40 -7.73 2.15 -6.16
N LEU A 41 -8.03 0.99 -5.58
CA LEU A 41 -8.65 0.92 -4.26
C LEU A 41 -7.60 1.14 -3.16
N ALA A 42 -7.95 1.95 -2.15
CA ALA A 42 -7.12 2.18 -0.98
C ALA A 42 -7.60 1.26 0.16
N PHE A 43 -6.71 0.37 0.61
CA PHE A 43 -6.96 -0.53 1.72
C PHE A 43 -6.28 0.00 2.98
N THR A 44 -6.93 -0.18 4.13
CA THR A 44 -6.38 0.20 5.43
C THR A 44 -5.45 -0.89 5.96
N PRO A 45 -4.20 -0.57 6.37
CA PRO A 45 -3.29 -1.54 6.95
C PRO A 45 -3.91 -2.20 8.18
N ALA A 46 -3.83 -3.53 8.26
CA ALA A 46 -4.40 -4.30 9.38
C ALA A 46 -3.38 -4.60 10.49
N ALA A 47 -2.09 -4.48 10.19
CA ALA A 47 -1.01 -4.80 11.12
C ALA A 47 -1.01 -3.88 12.34
N ARG A 48 -1.00 -4.47 13.54
CA ARG A 48 -0.85 -3.75 14.81
C ARG A 48 0.62 -3.80 15.22
N ALA A 49 1.23 -2.62 15.34
CA ALA A 49 2.57 -2.53 15.90
C ALA A 49 2.51 -2.74 17.42
N ARG A 50 2.97 -3.91 17.89
CA ARG A 50 3.32 -4.07 19.31
C ARG A 50 4.69 -3.48 19.54
N TRP A 51 4.76 -2.46 20.37
CA TRP A 51 6.03 -1.86 20.76
C TRP A 51 6.51 -2.44 22.09
N LEU A 52 7.67 -3.09 22.06
CA LEU A 52 8.38 -3.46 23.27
C LEU A 52 9.39 -2.34 23.59
N ALA A 53 9.20 -1.67 24.73
CA ALA A 53 10.06 -0.57 25.12
C ALA A 53 11.52 -1.06 25.27
N PRO A 54 12.49 -0.42 24.59
CA PRO A 54 13.89 -0.78 24.75
C PRO A 54 14.34 -0.45 26.17
N ARG A 55 15.00 -1.41 26.81
CA ARG A 55 15.62 -1.24 28.12
C ARG A 55 17.04 -0.76 27.90
N VAL A 56 17.39 0.35 28.55
CA VAL A 56 18.72 0.91 28.53
C VAL A 56 19.09 1.26 29.96
N ARG A 57 20.31 0.93 30.38
CA ARG A 57 20.84 1.45 31.63
C ARG A 57 21.33 2.88 31.39
N ALA A 58 20.77 3.85 32.12
CA ALA A 58 21.23 5.22 32.02
C ALA A 58 22.73 5.33 32.41
N PRO A 59 23.53 6.10 31.67
CA PRO A 59 24.93 6.32 32.00
C PRO A 59 25.04 6.99 33.38
N GLY A 60 26.00 6.54 34.18
CA GLY A 60 26.15 6.96 35.56
C GLY A 60 27.60 7.05 36.01
N PRO A 61 27.84 7.60 37.21
CA PRO A 61 29.19 7.82 37.74
C PRO A 61 29.99 6.52 37.97
N LEU A 62 29.33 5.36 37.97
CA LEU A 62 29.96 4.05 38.16
C LEU A 62 30.40 3.38 36.84
N ASP A 63 30.10 3.94 35.67
CA ASP A 63 30.39 3.28 34.39
C ASP A 63 31.88 3.06 34.17
N SER A 64 32.72 3.99 34.62
CA SER A 64 34.18 3.86 34.59
C SER A 64 34.66 2.67 35.44
N LEU A 65 34.03 2.45 36.60
CA LEU A 65 34.30 1.30 37.44
C LEU A 65 33.85 0.00 36.76
N TYR A 66 32.64 -0.05 36.20
CA TYR A 66 32.16 -1.23 35.47
C TYR A 66 33.09 -1.60 34.32
N SER A 67 33.52 -0.63 33.52
CA SER A 67 34.51 -0.82 32.45
C SER A 67 35.84 -1.37 32.99
N THR A 68 36.33 -0.84 34.11
CA THR A 68 37.56 -1.31 34.76
C THR A 68 37.43 -2.77 35.22
N VAL A 69 36.30 -3.14 35.82
CA VAL A 69 36.05 -4.51 36.28
C VAL A 69 35.90 -5.48 35.10
N ARG A 70 35.24 -5.07 34.01
CA ARG A 70 35.16 -5.87 32.77
C ARG A 70 36.56 -6.13 32.20
N ARG A 71 37.43 -5.12 32.15
CA ARG A 71 38.82 -5.28 31.71
C ARG A 71 39.60 -6.22 32.62
N PHE A 72 39.46 -6.09 33.94
CA PHE A 72 40.06 -7.03 34.88
C PHE A 72 39.60 -8.47 34.59
N LEU A 73 38.29 -8.68 34.43
CA LEU A 73 37.74 -10.00 34.11
C LEU A 73 38.20 -10.55 32.75
N SER A 74 38.44 -9.70 31.75
CA SER A 74 39.05 -10.13 30.48
C SER A 74 40.52 -10.56 30.59
N VAL A 75 41.23 -10.07 31.61
CA VAL A 75 42.59 -10.55 31.92
C VAL A 75 42.54 -11.85 32.71
N VAL A 76 41.54 -12.01 33.59
CA VAL A 76 41.30 -13.27 34.31
C VAL A 76 40.88 -14.38 33.35
N GLN A 77 40.04 -14.09 32.35
CA GLN A 77 39.61 -15.03 31.33
C GLN A 77 40.04 -14.59 29.93
N LEU A 78 41.24 -15.03 29.54
CA LEU A 78 41.85 -14.77 28.23
C LEU A 78 41.34 -15.70 27.13
N ASN A 79 40.80 -16.86 27.51
CA ASN A 79 40.38 -17.88 26.56
C ASN A 79 39.12 -17.45 25.79
N PRO A 80 38.99 -17.83 24.50
CA PRO A 80 37.78 -17.58 23.71
C PRO A 80 36.60 -18.44 24.22
N PHE A 81 35.41 -18.16 23.70
CA PHE A 81 34.20 -18.90 24.07
C PHE A 81 34.36 -20.43 23.88
N PRO A 82 34.17 -21.25 24.93
CA PRO A 82 34.49 -22.67 24.88
C PRO A 82 33.29 -23.47 24.36
N ALA A 83 33.04 -23.43 23.05
CA ALA A 83 31.87 -24.03 22.41
C ALA A 83 31.68 -25.52 22.76
N GLU A 84 32.72 -26.36 22.62
CA GLU A 84 32.61 -27.79 22.92
C GLU A 84 32.32 -28.07 24.40
N LEU A 85 32.94 -27.31 25.32
CA LEU A 85 32.68 -27.45 26.74
C LEU A 85 31.23 -27.10 27.09
N VAL A 86 30.69 -26.03 26.52
CA VAL A 86 29.29 -25.61 26.72
C VAL A 86 28.32 -26.63 26.11
N LYS A 87 28.62 -27.17 24.93
CA LYS A 87 27.85 -28.23 24.30
C LYS A 87 27.77 -29.48 25.16
N VAL A 88 28.91 -29.93 25.70
CA VAL A 88 28.96 -31.09 26.61
C VAL A 88 28.18 -30.79 27.89
N LEU A 89 28.33 -29.59 28.45
CA LEU A 89 27.60 -29.18 29.66
C LEU A 89 26.07 -29.19 29.47
N LEU A 90 25.57 -28.80 28.30
CA LEU A 90 24.15 -28.73 28.00
C LEU A 90 23.52 -30.09 27.67
N ASN A 91 24.24 -30.95 26.95
CA ASN A 91 23.71 -32.24 26.49
C ASN A 91 24.02 -33.40 27.45
N GLU A 92 25.22 -33.43 28.02
CA GLU A 92 25.72 -34.54 28.84
C GLU A 92 26.56 -34.02 30.03
N PRO A 93 25.94 -33.36 31.02
CA PRO A 93 26.66 -32.70 32.12
C PRO A 93 27.53 -33.66 32.96
N SER A 94 27.22 -34.97 32.95
CA SER A 94 28.02 -36.00 33.62
C SER A 94 29.34 -36.34 32.91
N SER A 95 29.51 -35.94 31.65
CA SER A 95 30.69 -36.26 30.82
C SER A 95 31.70 -35.11 30.73
N VAL A 96 31.48 -34.03 31.47
CA VAL A 96 32.34 -32.84 31.45
C VAL A 96 33.76 -33.18 31.91
N ASN A 97 34.74 -32.96 31.04
CA ASN A 97 36.15 -33.13 31.36
C ASN A 97 36.62 -32.01 32.29
N VAL A 98 36.90 -32.36 33.56
CA VAL A 98 37.36 -31.41 34.57
C VAL A 98 38.66 -30.70 34.14
N ASP A 99 39.56 -31.40 33.44
CA ASP A 99 40.81 -30.83 32.92
C ASP A 99 40.57 -29.68 31.92
N GLU A 100 39.51 -29.78 31.13
CA GLU A 100 39.14 -28.77 30.13
C GLU A 100 38.53 -27.54 30.78
N VAL A 101 37.67 -27.74 31.81
CA VAL A 101 37.16 -26.65 32.66
C VAL A 101 38.29 -25.91 33.34
N VAL A 102 39.25 -26.63 33.93
CA VAL A 102 40.40 -26.05 34.64
C VAL A 102 41.31 -25.27 33.69
N ARG A 103 41.53 -25.75 32.45
CA ARG A 103 42.29 -25.00 31.43
C ARG A 103 41.56 -23.74 30.99
N TYR A 104 40.25 -23.83 30.78
CA TYR A 104 39.44 -22.67 30.45
C TYR A 104 39.46 -21.65 31.59
N GLU A 105 39.25 -22.06 32.83
CA GLU A 105 39.19 -21.18 34.01
C GLU A 105 40.55 -20.95 34.69
N ALA A 106 41.67 -21.09 33.97
CA ALA A 106 43.02 -21.04 34.56
C ALA A 106 43.28 -19.75 35.38
N GLY A 107 42.79 -18.59 34.93
CA GLY A 107 42.92 -17.35 35.71
C GLY A 107 42.05 -17.30 36.96
N TYR A 108 40.86 -17.92 36.95
CA TYR A 108 40.05 -18.07 38.17
C TYR A 108 40.75 -18.98 39.19
N MET A 109 41.46 -20.02 38.72
CA MET A 109 42.28 -20.87 39.60
C MET A 109 43.41 -20.09 40.26
N VAL A 110 44.07 -19.18 39.55
CA VAL A 110 45.07 -18.27 40.15
C VAL A 110 44.43 -17.41 41.25
N CYS A 111 43.25 -16.83 40.99
CA CYS A 111 42.50 -16.07 42.00
C CYS A 111 42.08 -16.94 43.20
N ALA A 112 41.70 -18.20 42.98
CA ALA A 112 41.36 -19.15 44.03
C ALA A 112 42.56 -19.47 44.92
N VAL A 113 43.75 -19.63 44.34
CA VAL A 113 45.00 -19.82 45.10
C VAL A 113 45.30 -18.59 45.94
N ILE A 114 45.18 -17.37 45.39
CA ILE A 114 45.39 -16.11 46.13
C ILE A 114 44.41 -16.00 47.30
N ALA A 115 43.11 -16.25 47.06
CA ALA A 115 42.09 -16.25 48.10
C ALA A 115 42.37 -17.30 49.19
N SER A 116 42.80 -18.50 48.81
CA SER A 116 43.16 -19.58 49.75
C SER A 116 44.37 -19.21 50.59
N LEU A 117 45.40 -18.60 49.99
CA LEU A 117 46.57 -18.10 50.71
C LEU A 117 46.17 -17.02 51.72
N TYR A 118 45.30 -16.08 51.34
CA TYR A 118 44.78 -15.07 52.26
C TYR A 118 44.00 -15.70 53.41
N LEU A 119 43.11 -16.66 53.11
CA LEU A 119 42.28 -17.39 54.07
C LEU A 119 43.12 -18.17 55.10
N ALA A 120 44.29 -18.69 54.71
CA ALA A 120 45.20 -19.37 55.62
C ALA A 120 46.09 -18.39 56.39
N VAL A 121 46.79 -17.49 55.69
CA VAL A 121 47.86 -16.67 56.28
C VAL A 121 47.32 -15.62 57.24
N VAL A 122 46.26 -14.88 56.88
CA VAL A 122 45.79 -13.75 57.68
C VAL A 122 45.25 -14.18 59.05
N PRO A 123 44.44 -15.26 59.17
CA PRO A 123 44.00 -15.75 60.48
C PRO A 123 45.14 -16.32 61.32
N ILE A 124 46.10 -17.03 60.72
CA ILE A 124 47.27 -17.55 61.44
C ILE A 124 48.08 -16.37 62.01
N VAL A 125 48.35 -15.34 61.20
CA VAL A 125 49.02 -14.12 61.66
C VAL A 125 48.21 -13.43 62.76
N GLY A 126 46.88 -13.37 62.64
CA GLY A 126 45.98 -12.84 63.66
C GLY A 126 46.02 -13.59 64.98
N LEU A 127 46.00 -14.93 64.94
CA LEU A 127 46.12 -15.79 66.12
C LEU A 127 47.50 -15.65 66.78
N CYS A 128 48.57 -15.70 65.99
CA CYS A 128 49.93 -15.45 66.48
C CYS A 128 50.04 -14.07 67.13
N PHE A 129 49.48 -13.04 66.48
CA PHE A 129 49.47 -11.67 67.00
C PHE A 129 48.69 -11.57 68.32
N CYS A 130 47.52 -12.20 68.41
CA CYS A 130 46.71 -12.28 69.62
C CYS A 130 47.47 -12.97 70.77
N CYS A 131 48.02 -14.18 70.53
CA CYS A 131 48.82 -14.92 71.51
C CYS A 131 50.05 -14.15 71.98
N CYS A 132 50.81 -13.53 71.06
CA CYS A 132 51.97 -12.73 71.41
C CYS A 132 51.60 -11.46 72.19
N ARG A 133 50.41 -10.90 71.98
CA ARG A 133 49.92 -9.73 72.72
C ARG A 133 49.38 -10.09 74.10
N CYS A 134 48.67 -11.21 74.27
CA CYS A 134 48.31 -11.76 75.58
C CYS A 134 49.56 -11.99 76.45
N ARG A 135 50.67 -12.42 75.83
CA ARG A 135 51.99 -12.57 76.47
C ARG A 135 52.81 -11.27 76.56
N ARG A 136 52.23 -10.11 76.23
CA ARG A 136 52.84 -8.76 76.21
C ARG A 136 54.09 -8.58 75.30
N ARG A 137 54.33 -9.50 74.35
CA ARG A 137 55.49 -9.45 73.42
C ARG A 137 55.21 -8.68 72.12
N CYS A 138 53.96 -8.61 71.66
CA CYS A 138 53.54 -7.85 70.47
C CYS A 138 52.80 -6.54 70.81
N GLY A 139 53.12 -5.46 70.09
CA GLY A 139 52.59 -4.11 70.35
C GLY A 139 53.21 -3.41 71.57
N GLY A 140 54.50 -3.67 71.82
CA GLY A 140 55.27 -3.07 72.91
C GLY A 140 55.43 -1.54 72.80
N ARG A 141 55.65 -0.88 73.94
CA ARG A 141 55.87 0.58 74.05
C ARG A 141 57.20 0.97 73.42
N VAL A 142 57.27 2.17 72.81
CA VAL A 142 58.54 2.71 72.30
C VAL A 142 59.48 2.95 73.48
N LYS A 143 60.72 2.45 73.38
CA LYS A 143 61.67 2.34 74.51
C LYS A 143 62.70 3.46 74.58
N MET A 144 62.91 4.23 73.52
CA MET A 144 63.90 5.32 73.42
C MET A 144 63.36 6.42 72.49
N GLU A 145 63.70 7.67 72.79
CA GLU A 145 63.37 8.85 71.98
C GLU A 145 64.57 9.17 71.07
N HIS A 146 64.36 9.34 69.76
CA HIS A 146 65.42 9.65 68.78
C HIS A 146 65.00 10.76 67.80
N LYS A 147 65.96 11.49 67.22
CA LYS A 147 65.74 12.72 66.42
C LYS A 147 64.73 12.57 65.26
N ALA A 148 64.64 11.40 64.64
CA ALA A 148 63.72 11.11 63.53
C ALA A 148 62.28 10.70 63.94
N MET A 149 61.98 10.60 65.24
CA MET A 149 60.68 10.10 65.74
C MET A 149 59.47 10.89 65.24
N ALA A 150 59.58 12.22 65.14
CA ALA A 150 58.47 13.07 64.71
C ALA A 150 58.07 12.80 63.24
N CYS A 151 59.07 12.59 62.36
CA CYS A 151 58.88 12.28 60.96
C CYS A 151 58.35 10.85 60.75
N GLU A 152 58.92 9.85 61.44
CA GLU A 152 58.44 8.46 61.38
C GLU A 152 56.99 8.33 61.89
N ARG A 153 56.66 9.03 62.98
CA ARG A 153 55.31 9.07 63.54
C ARG A 153 54.33 9.75 62.59
N GLY A 154 54.71 10.90 62.01
CA GLY A 154 53.88 11.64 61.05
C GLY A 154 53.62 10.84 59.78
N THR A 155 54.64 10.17 59.24
CA THR A 155 54.51 9.32 58.05
C THR A 155 53.61 8.11 58.31
N LEU A 156 53.75 7.41 59.42
CA LEU A 156 52.87 6.29 59.78
C LEU A 156 51.40 6.72 59.97
N MET A 157 51.16 7.90 60.55
CA MET A 157 49.81 8.46 60.65
C MET A 157 49.24 8.83 59.27
N ALA A 158 50.04 9.43 58.40
CA ALA A 158 49.64 9.79 57.05
C ALA A 158 49.29 8.55 56.20
N PHE A 159 50.13 7.51 56.24
CA PHE A 159 49.84 6.25 55.54
C PHE A 159 48.63 5.52 56.12
N LEU A 160 48.43 5.55 57.44
CA LEU A 160 47.21 5.01 58.06
C LEU A 160 45.96 5.78 57.61
N LEU A 161 46.03 7.12 57.56
CA LEU A 161 44.94 7.95 57.06
C LEU A 161 44.65 7.66 55.59
N LEU A 162 45.68 7.62 54.75
CA LEU A 162 45.55 7.32 53.31
C LEU A 162 44.91 5.95 53.08
N THR A 163 45.42 4.90 53.73
CA THR A 163 44.84 3.55 53.62
C THR A 163 43.42 3.49 54.17
N THR A 164 43.11 4.24 55.23
CA THR A 164 41.73 4.33 55.77
C THR A 164 40.78 5.06 54.81
N LEU A 165 41.23 6.12 54.13
CA LEU A 165 40.45 6.79 53.09
C LEU A 165 40.21 5.89 51.88
N VAL A 166 41.22 5.13 51.47
CA VAL A 166 41.11 4.14 50.39
C VAL A 166 40.11 3.03 50.75
N LEU A 167 40.12 2.56 52.00
CA LEU A 167 39.11 1.62 52.53
C LEU A 167 37.70 2.25 52.55
N LEU A 168 37.59 3.51 52.96
CA LEU A 168 36.31 4.23 52.98
C LEU A 168 35.72 4.35 51.57
N ILE A 169 36.53 4.75 50.57
CA ILE A 169 36.07 4.86 49.17
C ILE A 169 35.59 3.49 48.66
N GLY A 170 36.40 2.44 48.83
CA GLY A 170 36.02 1.09 48.41
C GLY A 170 34.74 0.59 49.08
N MET A 171 34.57 0.87 50.38
CA MET A 171 33.37 0.51 51.13
C MET A 171 32.13 1.28 50.65
N VAL A 172 32.23 2.60 50.41
CA VAL A 172 31.09 3.40 49.92
C VAL A 172 30.63 2.86 48.57
N ILE A 173 31.56 2.60 47.67
CA ILE A 173 31.26 2.05 46.35
C ILE A 173 30.67 0.63 46.48
N ALA A 174 31.18 -0.21 47.38
CA ALA A 174 30.61 -1.54 47.65
C ALA A 174 29.16 -1.43 48.16
N PHE A 175 28.85 -0.48 49.03
CA PHE A 175 27.48 -0.27 49.52
C PHE A 175 26.55 0.18 48.39
N VAL A 176 26.98 1.16 47.58
CA VAL A 176 26.21 1.68 46.44
C VAL A 176 25.97 0.58 45.40
N THR A 177 26.98 -0.20 45.06
CA THR A 177 26.86 -1.29 44.07
C THR A 177 25.99 -2.44 44.59
N ASN A 178 26.09 -2.80 45.88
CA ASN A 178 25.19 -3.76 46.51
C ASN A 178 23.72 -3.32 46.46
N GLN A 179 23.48 -2.03 46.73
CA GLN A 179 22.16 -1.43 46.68
C GLN A 179 21.61 -1.38 45.24
N ARG A 180 22.44 -1.05 44.25
CA ARG A 180 22.01 -1.01 42.84
C ARG A 180 21.51 -2.35 42.34
N ILE A 181 22.17 -3.47 42.67
CA ILE A 181 21.69 -4.80 42.28
C ILE A 181 20.27 -5.03 42.82
N HIS A 182 20.05 -4.68 44.08
CA HIS A 182 18.76 -4.85 44.75
C HIS A 182 17.66 -4.00 44.09
N GLU A 183 17.95 -2.74 43.80
CA GLU A 183 17.02 -1.81 43.14
C GLU A 183 16.65 -2.25 41.72
N HIS A 184 17.60 -2.83 40.97
CA HIS A 184 17.34 -3.28 39.59
C HIS A 184 16.66 -4.65 39.52
N MET A 185 16.81 -5.53 40.53
CA MET A 185 16.28 -6.90 40.46
C MET A 185 14.74 -6.96 40.39
N GLY A 186 14.05 -6.09 41.12
CA GLY A 186 12.57 -6.02 41.10
C GLY A 186 12.02 -5.69 39.70
N PRO A 187 12.33 -4.50 39.16
CA PRO A 187 11.92 -4.09 37.81
C PRO A 187 12.40 -5.05 36.71
N SER A 188 13.59 -5.65 36.86
CA SER A 188 14.11 -6.63 35.91
C SER A 188 13.23 -7.88 35.81
N ALA A 189 12.74 -8.39 36.94
CA ALA A 189 11.86 -9.55 36.96
C ALA A 189 10.47 -9.26 36.36
N GLU A 190 9.94 -8.06 36.60
CA GLU A 190 8.69 -7.60 35.97
C GLU A 190 8.87 -7.44 34.46
N ALA A 191 9.97 -6.83 34.01
CA ALA A 191 10.28 -6.65 32.60
C ALA A 191 10.39 -7.97 31.83
N VAL A 192 10.90 -9.05 32.45
CA VAL A 192 10.90 -10.39 31.84
C VAL A 192 9.46 -10.88 31.62
N SER A 193 8.57 -10.69 32.60
CA SER A 193 7.16 -11.10 32.48
C SER A 193 6.42 -10.27 31.42
N GLU A 194 6.63 -8.96 31.38
CA GLU A 194 6.09 -8.07 30.33
C GLU A 194 6.56 -8.50 28.94
N THR A 195 7.86 -8.82 28.80
CA THR A 195 8.44 -9.26 27.54
C THR A 195 7.79 -10.55 27.03
N LEU A 196 7.61 -11.55 27.91
CA LEU A 196 6.94 -12.80 27.54
C LEU A 196 5.48 -12.59 27.13
N LEU A 197 4.74 -11.73 27.83
CA LEU A 197 3.37 -11.35 27.46
C LEU A 197 3.29 -10.62 26.11
N SER A 198 4.23 -9.71 25.85
CA SER A 198 4.32 -9.01 24.56
C SER A 198 4.61 -9.99 23.42
N LEU A 199 5.55 -10.93 23.60
CA LEU A 199 5.89 -11.95 22.61
C LEU A 199 4.75 -12.95 22.38
N ARG A 200 3.99 -13.30 23.43
CA ARG A 200 2.83 -14.18 23.30
C ARG A 200 1.79 -13.57 22.39
N GLY A 201 1.49 -12.29 22.60
CA GLY A 201 0.46 -11.67 21.80
C GLY A 201 0.88 -11.14 20.43
N LEU A 202 2.17 -11.19 20.09
CA LEU A 202 2.60 -11.10 18.68
C LEU A 202 1.89 -12.13 17.80
N VAL A 203 1.62 -13.32 18.36
CA VAL A 203 0.95 -14.42 17.64
C VAL A 203 -0.55 -14.46 17.92
N SER A 204 -0.99 -14.11 19.14
CA SER A 204 -2.43 -14.12 19.47
C SER A 204 -3.25 -13.08 18.72
N ASP A 205 -2.63 -11.99 18.27
CA ASP A 205 -3.34 -10.90 17.61
C ASP A 205 -3.55 -11.14 16.11
N VAL A 206 -2.79 -12.05 15.49
CA VAL A 206 -2.84 -12.28 14.04
C VAL A 206 -4.23 -12.70 13.53
N PRO A 207 -5.01 -13.57 14.20
CA PRO A 207 -6.37 -13.87 13.77
C PRO A 207 -7.27 -12.62 13.69
N LEU A 208 -7.09 -11.66 14.60
CA LEU A 208 -7.84 -10.39 14.61
C LEU A 208 -7.41 -9.49 13.44
N GLU A 209 -6.12 -9.45 13.12
CA GLU A 209 -5.59 -8.71 11.97
C GLU A 209 -6.12 -9.30 10.65
N LEU A 210 -6.08 -10.63 10.50
CA LEU A 210 -6.63 -11.31 9.32
C LEU A 210 -8.15 -11.12 9.18
N GLN A 211 -8.88 -11.12 10.30
CA GLN A 211 -10.32 -10.82 10.28
C GLN A 211 -10.60 -9.40 9.78
N ALA A 212 -9.81 -8.40 10.22
CA ALA A 212 -9.94 -7.02 9.76
C ALA A 212 -9.63 -6.90 8.25
N MET A 213 -8.68 -7.67 7.73
CA MET A 213 -8.41 -7.73 6.29
C MET A 213 -9.54 -8.39 5.50
N ALA A 214 -10.08 -9.49 6.01
CA ALA A 214 -11.19 -10.20 5.38
C ALA A 214 -12.46 -9.33 5.29
N GLN A 215 -12.69 -8.45 6.26
CA GLN A 215 -13.79 -7.47 6.25
C GLN A 215 -13.62 -6.42 5.14
N GLN A 216 -12.39 -6.03 4.80
CA GLN A 216 -12.12 -5.08 3.72
C GLN A 216 -12.38 -5.63 2.31
N PHE A 217 -12.76 -6.91 2.19
CA PHE A 217 -13.30 -7.44 0.94
C PHE A 217 -14.60 -6.74 0.52
N SER A 218 -15.28 -6.04 1.45
CA SER A 218 -16.45 -5.22 1.11
C SER A 218 -16.11 -4.06 0.16
N LEU A 219 -14.89 -3.54 0.16
CA LEU A 219 -14.48 -2.42 -0.70
C LEU A 219 -14.60 -2.74 -2.20
N PRO A 220 -13.94 -3.80 -2.73
CA PRO A 220 -14.15 -4.19 -4.12
C PRO A 220 -15.59 -4.67 -4.39
N GLN A 221 -16.30 -5.23 -3.39
CA GLN A 221 -17.71 -5.58 -3.57
C GLN A 221 -18.59 -4.36 -3.79
N GLU A 222 -18.48 -3.33 -2.95
CA GLU A 222 -19.25 -2.09 -3.05
C GLU A 222 -18.99 -1.39 -4.38
N GLN A 223 -17.72 -1.30 -4.81
CA GLN A 223 -17.36 -0.73 -6.10
C GLN A 223 -18.01 -1.47 -7.27
N VAL A 224 -17.89 -2.81 -7.31
CA VAL A 224 -18.46 -3.62 -8.39
C VAL A 224 -20.00 -3.58 -8.36
N LEU A 225 -20.61 -3.52 -7.18
CA LEU A 225 -22.06 -3.41 -7.02
C LEU A 225 -22.59 -2.08 -7.57
N GLU A 226 -21.87 -0.97 -7.34
CA GLU A 226 -22.19 0.35 -7.90
C GLU A 226 -22.01 0.36 -9.42
N GLU A 227 -20.93 -0.22 -9.95
CA GLU A 227 -20.69 -0.28 -11.39
C GLU A 227 -21.69 -1.20 -12.13
N LEU A 228 -22.19 -2.24 -11.44
CA LEU A 228 -23.27 -3.09 -11.95
C LEU A 228 -24.61 -2.35 -12.09
N ASP A 229 -24.89 -1.28 -11.33
CA ASP A 229 -26.13 -0.51 -11.50
C ASP A 229 -26.24 0.15 -12.88
N GLY A 230 -25.09 0.54 -13.46
CA GLY A 230 -25.02 1.23 -14.75
C GLY A 230 -24.75 0.32 -15.96
N VAL A 231 -24.44 -0.96 -15.75
CA VAL A 231 -23.88 -1.83 -16.81
C VAL A 231 -24.82 -2.01 -18.01
N GLY A 232 -26.11 -2.20 -17.76
CA GLY A 232 -27.10 -2.38 -18.83
C GLY A 232 -27.24 -1.14 -19.72
N GLY A 233 -27.24 0.05 -19.11
CA GLY A 233 -27.26 1.32 -19.83
C GLY A 233 -25.96 1.59 -20.60
N SER A 234 -24.81 1.23 -19.99
CA SER A 234 -23.49 1.35 -20.63
C SER A 234 -23.40 0.47 -21.89
N ILE A 235 -23.77 -0.81 -21.78
CA ILE A 235 -23.83 -1.75 -22.90
C ILE A 235 -24.75 -1.21 -24.01
N GLY A 236 -25.95 -0.78 -23.65
CA GLY A 236 -26.90 -0.24 -24.62
C GLY A 236 -26.39 1.05 -25.30
N ASN A 237 -25.67 1.90 -24.58
CA ASN A 237 -25.01 3.07 -25.14
C ASN A 237 -23.86 2.70 -26.10
N THR A 238 -23.07 1.67 -25.78
CA THR A 238 -22.02 1.17 -26.68
C THR A 238 -22.62 0.58 -27.96
N ILE A 239 -23.72 -0.17 -27.86
CA ILE A 239 -24.46 -0.68 -29.04
C ILE A 239 -24.99 0.50 -29.88
N HIS A 240 -25.66 1.47 -29.25
CA HIS A 240 -26.19 2.65 -29.94
C HIS A 240 -25.10 3.41 -30.68
N THR A 241 -24.02 3.76 -29.99
CA THR A 241 -22.93 4.58 -30.55
C THR A 241 -22.22 3.90 -31.73
N GLN A 242 -21.97 2.58 -31.66
CA GLN A 242 -21.33 1.84 -32.76
C GLN A 242 -22.24 1.67 -33.98
N LEU A 243 -23.56 1.58 -33.78
CA LEU A 243 -24.52 1.38 -34.87
C LEU A 243 -25.12 2.69 -35.41
N LYS A 244 -24.92 3.81 -34.69
CA LYS A 244 -25.55 5.10 -34.95
C LYS A 244 -25.37 5.61 -36.38
N SER A 245 -24.14 5.60 -36.89
CA SER A 245 -23.86 6.09 -38.25
C SER A 245 -24.61 5.27 -39.29
N THR A 246 -24.51 3.95 -39.20
CA THR A 246 -25.11 3.02 -40.17
C THR A 246 -26.63 3.10 -40.16
N VAL A 247 -27.26 3.12 -38.98
CA VAL A 247 -28.72 3.18 -38.86
C VAL A 247 -29.27 4.53 -39.34
N TYR A 248 -28.65 5.65 -38.96
CA TYR A 248 -29.13 6.97 -39.38
C TYR A 248 -28.93 7.25 -40.86
N GLU A 249 -27.81 6.81 -41.45
CA GLU A 249 -27.61 6.90 -42.90
C GLU A 249 -28.70 6.13 -43.65
N MET A 250 -29.03 4.91 -43.19
CA MET A 250 -30.07 4.09 -43.80
C MET A 250 -31.46 4.74 -43.69
N LEU A 251 -31.84 5.23 -42.51
CA LEU A 251 -33.10 5.92 -42.28
C LEU A 251 -33.23 7.20 -43.13
N ALA A 252 -32.13 7.95 -43.32
CA ALA A 252 -32.10 9.13 -44.17
C ALA A 252 -32.32 8.78 -45.65
N SER A 253 -31.71 7.69 -46.14
CA SER A 253 -31.95 7.20 -47.50
C SER A 253 -33.42 6.78 -47.72
N VAL A 254 -34.02 6.08 -46.75
CA VAL A 254 -35.44 5.69 -46.81
C VAL A 254 -36.35 6.92 -46.83
N LEU A 255 -36.08 7.94 -46.00
CA LEU A 255 -36.85 9.19 -45.99
C LEU A 255 -36.76 9.93 -47.34
N SER A 256 -35.54 10.08 -47.86
CA SER A 256 -35.30 10.75 -49.15
C SER A 256 -36.06 10.05 -50.28
N LEU A 257 -36.02 8.71 -50.28
CA LEU A 257 -36.70 7.91 -51.29
C LEU A 257 -38.22 8.01 -51.18
N GLY A 258 -38.77 7.95 -49.96
CA GLY A 258 -40.20 8.14 -49.73
C GLY A 258 -40.72 9.52 -50.18
N GLN A 259 -39.94 10.58 -49.94
CA GLN A 259 -40.26 11.92 -50.43
C GLN A 259 -40.20 12.01 -51.96
N ALA A 260 -39.17 11.42 -52.57
CA ALA A 260 -39.04 11.39 -54.02
C ALA A 260 -40.16 10.56 -54.69
N LEU A 261 -40.60 9.48 -54.06
CA LEU A 261 -41.77 8.69 -54.45
C LEU A 261 -43.05 9.55 -54.44
N GLN A 262 -43.34 10.23 -53.32
CA GLN A 262 -44.52 11.09 -53.19
C GLN A 262 -44.56 12.15 -54.32
N VAL A 263 -43.46 12.87 -54.51
CA VAL A 263 -43.35 13.92 -55.55
C VAL A 263 -43.53 13.34 -56.95
N SER A 264 -42.95 12.17 -57.23
CA SER A 264 -43.04 11.53 -58.54
C SER A 264 -44.46 11.04 -58.83
N VAL A 265 -45.15 10.47 -57.84
CA VAL A 265 -46.55 10.05 -58.02
C VAL A 265 -47.46 11.27 -58.25
N ASP A 266 -47.23 12.38 -57.55
CA ASP A 266 -48.01 13.62 -57.74
C ASP A 266 -47.81 14.21 -59.13
N HIS A 267 -46.58 14.25 -59.64
CA HIS A 267 -46.32 14.65 -61.02
C HIS A 267 -46.91 13.67 -62.05
N LEU A 268 -46.93 12.37 -61.76
CA LEU A 268 -47.53 11.37 -62.66
C LEU A 268 -49.06 11.54 -62.73
N ARG A 269 -49.72 11.78 -61.60
CA ARG A 269 -51.16 12.11 -61.54
C ARG A 269 -51.46 13.39 -62.31
N ALA A 270 -50.65 14.43 -62.11
CA ALA A 270 -50.79 15.71 -62.80
C ALA A 270 -50.56 15.55 -64.32
N LEU A 271 -49.56 14.77 -64.74
CA LEU A 271 -49.28 14.47 -66.14
C LEU A 271 -50.47 13.77 -66.79
N ASN A 272 -51.06 12.76 -66.15
CA ASN A 272 -52.24 12.08 -66.72
C ASN A 272 -53.46 12.99 -66.80
N ALA A 273 -53.80 13.68 -65.70
CA ALA A 273 -54.94 14.59 -65.67
C ALA A 273 -54.82 15.69 -66.73
N THR A 274 -53.65 16.32 -66.84
CA THR A 274 -53.40 17.37 -67.85
C THR A 274 -53.40 16.81 -69.27
N SER A 275 -52.88 15.60 -69.50
CA SER A 275 -52.92 14.95 -70.82
C SER A 275 -54.35 14.65 -71.27
N VAL A 276 -55.18 14.10 -70.38
CA VAL A 276 -56.60 13.81 -70.64
C VAL A 276 -57.39 15.10 -70.91
N GLU A 277 -57.18 16.15 -70.10
CA GLU A 277 -57.83 17.46 -70.33
C GLU A 277 -57.40 18.11 -71.64
N LEU A 278 -56.12 18.00 -72.03
CA LEU A 278 -55.63 18.48 -73.32
C LEU A 278 -56.25 17.72 -74.49
N GLN A 279 -56.33 16.38 -74.41
CA GLN A 279 -56.97 15.55 -75.43
C GLN A 279 -58.45 15.90 -75.61
N GLU A 280 -59.20 16.04 -74.51
CA GLU A 280 -60.61 16.42 -74.56
C GLU A 280 -60.79 17.86 -75.09
N GLY A 281 -59.91 18.76 -74.68
CA GLY A 281 -59.81 20.10 -75.25
C GLY A 281 -59.62 20.06 -76.77
N GLN A 282 -58.72 19.21 -77.28
CA GLN A 282 -58.45 19.09 -78.71
C GLN A 282 -59.62 18.50 -79.50
N ARG A 283 -60.40 17.57 -78.91
CA ARG A 283 -61.63 17.04 -79.52
C ARG A 283 -62.65 18.11 -79.82
N THR A 284 -62.73 19.16 -78.98
CA THR A 284 -63.64 20.29 -79.21
C THR A 284 -63.03 21.39 -80.07
N LEU A 285 -61.73 21.69 -79.90
CA LEU A 285 -61.04 22.74 -80.63
C LEU A 285 -60.82 22.39 -82.10
N GLY A 286 -60.43 21.15 -82.42
CA GLY A 286 -60.13 20.72 -83.78
C GLY A 286 -61.26 20.95 -84.79
N PRO A 287 -62.50 20.48 -84.51
CA PRO A 287 -63.66 20.74 -85.36
C PRO A 287 -64.00 22.23 -85.47
N ALA A 288 -63.87 23.00 -84.38
CA ALA A 288 -64.14 24.43 -84.37
C ALA A 288 -63.16 25.20 -85.27
N VAL A 289 -61.85 24.91 -85.14
CA VAL A 289 -60.79 25.48 -85.98
C VAL A 289 -61.01 25.14 -87.45
N ARG A 290 -61.33 23.88 -87.76
CA ARG A 290 -61.64 23.43 -89.13
C ARG A 290 -62.86 24.17 -89.70
N GLY A 291 -63.93 24.31 -88.91
CA GLY A 291 -65.12 25.03 -89.33
C GLY A 291 -64.86 26.50 -89.65
N HIS A 292 -64.08 27.19 -88.81
CA HIS A 292 -63.66 28.58 -89.10
C HIS A 292 -62.75 28.65 -90.32
N ARG A 293 -61.81 27.72 -90.48
CA ARG A 293 -60.94 27.65 -91.65
C ARG A 293 -61.74 27.49 -92.94
N GLU A 294 -62.67 26.55 -93.02
CA GLU A 294 -63.46 26.30 -94.23
C GLU A 294 -64.30 27.53 -94.60
N ARG A 295 -64.93 28.18 -93.61
CA ARG A 295 -65.67 29.43 -93.82
C ARG A 295 -64.77 30.57 -94.30
N LEU A 296 -63.60 30.75 -93.68
CA LEU A 296 -62.64 31.76 -94.09
C LEU A 296 -62.08 31.50 -95.50
N LEU A 297 -61.77 30.25 -95.84
CA LEU A 297 -61.32 29.89 -97.19
C LEU A 297 -62.40 30.14 -98.24
N ALA A 298 -63.68 29.90 -97.91
CA ALA A 298 -64.79 30.22 -98.79
C ALA A 298 -64.92 31.74 -99.02
N LEU A 299 -64.91 32.53 -97.93
CA LEU A 299 -65.07 33.98 -97.98
C LEU A 299 -63.88 34.69 -98.65
N LEU A 300 -62.64 34.28 -98.34
CA LEU A 300 -61.42 34.94 -98.82
C LEU A 300 -61.06 34.57 -100.27
N ARG A 301 -61.69 33.53 -100.84
CA ARG A 301 -61.54 33.14 -102.26
C ARG A 301 -62.58 33.76 -103.18
N GLU A 302 -63.58 34.46 -102.64
CA GLU A 302 -64.56 35.14 -103.48
C GLU A 302 -63.85 36.22 -104.33
N PRO A 303 -64.16 36.32 -105.64
CA PRO A 303 -63.54 37.32 -106.53
C PRO A 303 -63.86 38.77 -106.14
N SER A 304 -64.85 38.97 -105.26
CA SER A 304 -65.24 40.24 -104.63
C SER A 304 -64.31 40.69 -103.50
N CYS A 305 -63.40 39.84 -103.00
CA CYS A 305 -62.53 40.11 -101.85
C CYS A 305 -61.23 40.83 -102.28
N GLN A 306 -61.09 42.11 -101.95
CA GLN A 306 -59.91 42.92 -102.28
C GLN A 306 -58.88 42.87 -101.13
N GLY A 307 -57.60 42.63 -101.47
CA GLY A 307 -56.49 42.62 -100.49
C GLY A 307 -56.39 41.34 -99.65
N CYS A 308 -57.14 40.29 -99.97
CA CYS A 308 -57.35 39.13 -99.10
C CYS A 308 -56.24 38.04 -99.16
N ALA A 309 -55.19 38.22 -99.97
CA ALA A 309 -54.17 37.19 -100.23
C ALA A 309 -53.37 36.78 -98.99
N GLU A 310 -53.00 37.73 -98.12
CA GLU A 310 -52.23 37.44 -96.90
C GLU A 310 -53.08 36.71 -95.85
N ALA A 311 -54.30 37.20 -95.62
CA ALA A 311 -55.27 36.54 -94.74
C ALA A 311 -55.63 35.13 -95.24
N LEU A 312 -55.71 34.93 -96.57
CA LEU A 312 -55.96 33.63 -97.18
C LEU A 312 -54.82 32.63 -96.88
N ASN A 313 -53.57 33.06 -96.96
CA ASN A 313 -52.41 32.23 -96.60
C ASN A 313 -52.41 31.84 -95.12
N ARG A 314 -52.76 32.77 -94.23
CA ARG A 314 -52.85 32.50 -92.79
C ARG A 314 -54.03 31.63 -92.40
N ALA A 315 -55.17 31.79 -93.10
CA ALA A 315 -56.32 30.90 -93.00
C ALA A 315 -55.98 29.48 -93.50
N HIS A 316 -55.17 29.35 -94.56
CA HIS A 316 -54.66 28.04 -94.99
C HIS A 316 -53.85 27.34 -93.89
N ALA A 317 -53.07 28.07 -93.10
CA ALA A 317 -52.30 27.53 -91.98
C ALA A 317 -53.12 27.40 -90.66
N LEU A 318 -54.41 27.73 -90.66
CA LEU A 318 -55.29 27.65 -89.48
C LEU A 318 -55.67 26.19 -89.16
N GLU A 319 -54.75 25.45 -88.57
CA GLU A 319 -54.91 24.06 -88.12
C GLU A 319 -54.31 23.89 -86.71
N LEU A 320 -54.65 22.79 -86.03
CA LEU A 320 -53.99 22.42 -84.78
C LEU A 320 -52.50 22.16 -85.04
N GLY A 321 -51.63 22.63 -84.14
CA GLY A 321 -50.18 22.42 -84.26
C GLY A 321 -49.71 21.17 -83.51
N ALA A 322 -50.01 21.10 -82.21
CA ALA A 322 -49.76 19.91 -81.38
C ALA A 322 -50.87 18.87 -81.53
N ASP A 323 -50.56 17.58 -81.38
CA ASP A 323 -51.52 16.48 -81.33
C ASP A 323 -51.27 15.60 -80.09
N PHE A 324 -51.99 15.89 -79.01
CA PHE A 324 -51.87 15.18 -77.74
C PHE A 324 -52.55 13.81 -77.77
N ASN A 325 -53.13 13.37 -78.89
CA ASN A 325 -53.54 11.97 -79.05
C ASN A 325 -52.35 11.04 -79.38
N GLN A 326 -51.19 11.61 -79.75
CA GLN A 326 -49.97 10.85 -80.07
C GLN A 326 -49.05 10.64 -78.86
N VAL A 327 -49.36 11.22 -77.70
CA VAL A 327 -48.59 10.99 -76.47
C VAL A 327 -48.94 9.62 -75.87
N PRO A 328 -47.96 8.89 -75.32
CA PRO A 328 -48.20 7.56 -74.76
C PRO A 328 -49.09 7.64 -73.51
N SER A 329 -49.91 6.61 -73.28
CA SER A 329 -50.69 6.48 -72.03
C SER A 329 -49.76 6.15 -70.85
N VAL A 330 -50.09 6.71 -69.69
CA VAL A 330 -49.44 6.42 -68.41
C VAL A 330 -50.33 5.63 -67.45
N ASP A 331 -51.47 5.13 -67.93
CA ASP A 331 -52.50 4.48 -67.11
C ASP A 331 -51.98 3.20 -66.44
N ASP A 332 -51.14 2.42 -67.12
CA ASP A 332 -50.54 1.20 -66.56
C ASP A 332 -49.64 1.50 -65.35
N VAL A 333 -48.83 2.57 -65.43
CA VAL A 333 -47.94 3.01 -64.34
C VAL A 333 -48.78 3.56 -63.18
N LEU A 334 -49.81 4.35 -63.48
CA LEU A 334 -50.75 4.86 -62.48
C LEU A 334 -51.55 3.76 -61.78
N HIS A 335 -51.93 2.70 -62.50
CA HIS A 335 -52.62 1.56 -61.92
C HIS A 335 -51.72 0.81 -60.93
N ARG A 336 -50.44 0.61 -61.28
CA ARG A 336 -49.44 -0.03 -60.39
C ARG A 336 -49.13 0.80 -59.16
N LEU A 337 -49.15 2.13 -59.28
CA LEU A 337 -48.92 3.08 -58.18
C LEU A 337 -50.23 3.58 -57.52
N LYS A 338 -51.33 2.85 -57.72
CA LYS A 338 -52.61 3.22 -57.15
C LYS A 338 -52.59 3.02 -55.63
N GLY A 339 -52.90 4.09 -54.89
CA GLY A 339 -52.84 4.07 -53.43
C GLY A 339 -51.45 4.32 -52.84
N VAL A 340 -50.43 4.52 -53.68
CA VAL A 340 -49.04 4.78 -53.25
C VAL A 340 -48.79 6.30 -53.16
N PRO A 341 -48.02 6.78 -52.15
CA PRO A 341 -47.59 6.01 -50.97
C PRO A 341 -48.74 5.81 -49.98
N GLU A 342 -48.88 4.58 -49.48
CA GLU A 342 -49.74 4.26 -48.33
C GLU A 342 -49.05 4.65 -47.01
N ALA A 343 -47.74 4.47 -46.94
CA ALA A 343 -46.94 4.75 -45.77
C ALA A 343 -46.55 6.23 -45.65
N ASN A 344 -46.56 6.73 -44.40
CA ASN A 344 -45.93 8.00 -44.08
C ASN A 344 -44.47 7.78 -43.67
N PHE A 345 -43.58 7.87 -44.65
CA PHE A 345 -42.13 7.69 -44.45
C PHE A 345 -41.55 8.64 -43.40
N SER A 346 -42.10 9.86 -43.24
CA SER A 346 -41.62 10.82 -42.24
C SER A 346 -41.95 10.38 -40.82
N SER A 347 -43.18 9.89 -40.57
CA SER A 347 -43.55 9.42 -39.24
C SER A 347 -42.83 8.12 -38.88
N MET A 348 -42.71 7.20 -39.85
CA MET A 348 -41.98 5.94 -39.67
C MET A 348 -40.52 6.18 -39.30
N VAL A 349 -39.80 7.02 -40.04
CA VAL A 349 -38.39 7.33 -39.74
C VAL A 349 -38.24 8.02 -38.38
N GLN A 350 -39.19 8.87 -38.00
CA GLN A 350 -39.16 9.52 -36.69
C GLN A 350 -39.43 8.54 -35.54
N GLU A 351 -40.34 7.59 -35.73
CA GLU A 351 -40.61 6.51 -34.79
C GLU A 351 -39.38 5.62 -34.61
N GLU A 352 -38.79 5.13 -35.71
CA GLU A 352 -37.58 4.29 -35.66
C GLU A 352 -36.37 5.01 -35.05
N ASN A 353 -36.19 6.30 -35.35
CA ASN A 353 -35.16 7.10 -34.70
C ASN A 353 -35.40 7.20 -33.18
N SER A 354 -36.65 7.36 -32.75
CA SER A 354 -36.99 7.38 -31.32
C SER A 354 -36.74 6.03 -30.64
N THR A 355 -37.11 4.92 -31.29
CA THR A 355 -36.86 3.55 -30.83
C THR A 355 -35.37 3.26 -30.71
N PHE A 356 -34.57 3.64 -31.72
CA PHE A 356 -33.13 3.49 -31.69
C PHE A 356 -32.49 4.31 -30.55
N ASN A 357 -32.94 5.56 -30.34
CA ASN A 357 -32.44 6.40 -29.24
C ASN A 357 -32.86 5.90 -27.85
N ALA A 358 -33.92 5.11 -27.74
CA ALA A 358 -34.36 4.48 -26.50
C ALA A 358 -33.57 3.19 -26.17
N LEU A 359 -32.73 2.69 -27.09
CA LEU A 359 -32.00 1.43 -26.94
C LEU A 359 -31.15 1.34 -25.65
N PRO A 360 -30.44 2.39 -25.18
CA PRO A 360 -29.75 2.33 -23.89
C PRO A 360 -30.66 2.05 -22.69
N LEU A 361 -31.87 2.63 -22.68
CA LEU A 361 -32.86 2.41 -21.63
C LEU A 361 -33.47 0.99 -21.72
N LEU A 362 -33.76 0.54 -22.94
CA LEU A 362 -34.30 -0.81 -23.18
C LEU A 362 -33.29 -1.89 -22.79
N ALA A 363 -32.02 -1.72 -23.12
CA ALA A 363 -30.95 -2.63 -22.71
C ALA A 363 -30.83 -2.70 -21.18
N ALA A 364 -30.93 -1.56 -20.47
CA ALA A 364 -30.95 -1.54 -19.02
C ALA A 364 -32.14 -2.32 -18.43
N LEU A 365 -33.33 -2.20 -19.01
CA LEU A 365 -34.52 -2.95 -18.58
C LEU A 365 -34.40 -4.45 -18.86
N GLN A 366 -33.95 -4.83 -20.05
CA GLN A 366 -33.79 -6.24 -20.45
C GLN A 366 -32.73 -6.98 -19.62
N THR A 367 -31.68 -6.27 -19.20
CA THR A 367 -30.57 -6.86 -18.44
C THR A 367 -30.78 -6.84 -16.93
N ALA A 368 -31.83 -6.19 -16.42
CA ALA A 368 -32.06 -5.96 -14.99
C ALA A 368 -32.08 -7.23 -14.13
N ASP A 369 -32.71 -8.31 -14.62
CA ASP A 369 -32.80 -9.59 -13.89
C ASP A 369 -31.42 -10.26 -13.77
N VAL A 370 -30.64 -10.27 -14.86
CA VAL A 370 -29.27 -10.82 -14.88
C VAL A 370 -28.34 -9.99 -14.00
N VAL A 371 -28.46 -8.66 -14.04
CA VAL A 371 -27.73 -7.74 -13.15
C VAL A 371 -28.07 -8.04 -11.69
N THR A 372 -29.33 -8.32 -11.37
CA THR A 372 -29.75 -8.68 -10.02
C THR A 372 -29.11 -10.00 -9.54
N GLU A 373 -29.00 -11.01 -10.41
CA GLU A 373 -28.29 -12.25 -10.09
C GLU A 373 -26.77 -12.05 -9.96
N LEU A 374 -26.16 -11.24 -10.85
CA LEU A 374 -24.75 -10.87 -10.74
C LEU A 374 -24.45 -10.20 -9.40
N LYS A 375 -25.31 -9.27 -8.94
CA LYS A 375 -25.18 -8.64 -7.62
C LYS A 375 -25.24 -9.66 -6.48
N LYS A 376 -26.09 -10.69 -6.57
CA LYS A 376 -26.12 -11.77 -5.57
C LYS A 376 -24.83 -12.58 -5.53
N VAL A 377 -24.21 -12.85 -6.68
CA VAL A 377 -22.90 -13.52 -6.75
C VAL A 377 -21.80 -12.61 -6.18
N VAL A 378 -21.80 -11.33 -6.54
CA VAL A 378 -20.81 -10.35 -6.04
C VAL A 378 -20.87 -10.22 -4.52
N ALA A 379 -22.08 -10.17 -3.95
CA ALA A 379 -22.29 -10.09 -2.51
C ALA A 379 -21.79 -11.32 -1.73
N GLN A 380 -21.56 -12.46 -2.38
CA GLN A 380 -21.00 -13.64 -1.72
C GLN A 380 -19.49 -13.54 -1.56
N GLN A 381 -19.01 -13.63 -0.32
CA GLN A 381 -17.57 -13.69 -0.05
C GLN A 381 -16.97 -15.03 -0.50
N PRO A 382 -15.79 -15.04 -1.16
CA PRO A 382 -15.08 -16.26 -1.55
C PRO A 382 -14.81 -17.18 -0.36
N ALA A 383 -15.03 -18.49 -0.54
CA ALA A 383 -14.79 -19.50 0.49
C ALA A 383 -13.31 -19.55 0.94
N GLY A 384 -12.37 -19.29 0.02
CA GLY A 384 -10.93 -19.20 0.32
C GLY A 384 -10.61 -18.14 1.38
N LEU A 385 -11.28 -16.98 1.30
CA LEU A 385 -11.06 -15.87 2.23
C LEU A 385 -11.68 -16.14 3.61
N ARG A 386 -12.84 -16.80 3.66
CA ARG A 386 -13.43 -17.26 4.93
C ARG A 386 -12.54 -18.27 5.64
N THR A 387 -12.03 -19.23 4.87
CA THR A 387 -11.12 -20.26 5.39
C THR A 387 -9.75 -19.70 5.76
N LEU A 388 -9.29 -18.56 5.22
CA LEU A 388 -8.03 -17.93 5.64
C LEU A 388 -8.06 -17.55 7.14
N VAL A 389 -9.18 -17.01 7.62
CA VAL A 389 -9.36 -16.63 9.03
C VAL A 389 -9.53 -17.86 9.92
N GLU A 390 -10.25 -18.89 9.44
CA GLU A 390 -10.51 -20.13 10.19
C GLU A 390 -9.32 -21.09 10.22
N ALA A 391 -8.48 -21.09 9.18
CA ALA A 391 -7.30 -21.94 9.07
C ALA A 391 -6.09 -21.38 9.81
N PHE A 392 -6.04 -20.06 10.06
CA PHE A 392 -4.94 -19.45 10.80
C PHE A 392 -4.83 -19.93 12.27
N PRO A 393 -5.92 -20.09 13.04
CA PRO A 393 -5.90 -20.82 14.32
C PRO A 393 -5.41 -22.28 14.22
N GLY A 394 -5.49 -22.88 13.02
CA GLY A 394 -4.93 -24.19 12.68
C GLY A 394 -3.44 -24.16 12.28
N TRP A 395 -2.81 -22.97 12.29
CA TRP A 395 -1.37 -22.84 12.10
C TRP A 395 -0.65 -23.50 13.29
N GLU A 396 -0.13 -24.71 13.07
CA GLU A 396 0.54 -25.49 14.12
C GLU A 396 1.69 -24.73 14.78
N ALA A 397 2.50 -23.96 14.03
CA ALA A 397 3.65 -23.25 14.60
C ALA A 397 3.27 -22.08 15.54
N ALA A 398 2.08 -21.51 15.38
CA ALA A 398 1.57 -20.32 16.05
C ALA A 398 0.93 -20.75 17.37
N SER A 399 0.14 -21.83 17.31
CA SER A 399 -0.34 -22.51 18.51
C SER A 399 0.81 -23.11 19.33
N ARG A 400 1.82 -23.72 18.69
CA ARG A 400 3.06 -24.18 19.36
C ARG A 400 3.87 -23.02 19.95
N TRP A 401 4.02 -21.89 19.25
CA TRP A 401 4.69 -20.69 19.75
C TRP A 401 3.98 -20.13 20.98
N SER A 402 2.67 -19.91 20.89
CA SER A 402 1.86 -19.39 22.00
C SER A 402 1.92 -20.31 23.23
N ARG A 403 1.84 -21.64 23.03
CA ARG A 403 1.96 -22.63 24.09
C ARG A 403 3.35 -22.65 24.72
N ALA A 404 4.40 -22.64 23.90
CA ALA A 404 5.78 -22.61 24.37
C ALA A 404 6.06 -21.36 25.23
N LEU A 405 5.58 -20.17 24.79
CA LEU A 405 5.71 -18.95 25.59
C LEU A 405 4.87 -18.97 26.86
N GLU A 406 3.67 -19.55 26.82
CA GLU A 406 2.84 -19.72 28.02
C GLU A 406 3.50 -20.65 29.04
N GLU A 407 4.10 -21.76 28.60
CA GLU A 407 4.87 -22.67 29.46
C GLU A 407 6.09 -21.97 30.07
N VAL A 408 6.84 -21.20 29.27
CA VAL A 408 7.99 -20.41 29.76
C VAL A 408 7.55 -19.32 30.74
N GLU A 409 6.44 -18.64 30.49
CA GLU A 409 5.88 -17.64 31.38
C GLU A 409 5.44 -18.26 32.72
N GLN A 410 4.69 -19.36 32.68
CA GLN A 410 4.24 -20.06 33.88
C GLN A 410 5.41 -20.65 34.69
N SER A 411 6.43 -21.18 34.01
CA SER A 411 7.64 -21.74 34.63
C SER A 411 8.56 -20.65 35.21
N SER A 412 8.67 -19.49 34.56
CA SER A 412 9.55 -18.41 34.98
C SER A 412 9.03 -17.65 36.21
N ARG A 413 7.70 -17.46 36.35
CA ARG A 413 7.10 -16.74 37.50
C ARG A 413 7.56 -17.23 38.88
N PRO A 414 7.49 -18.53 39.23
CA PRO A 414 7.97 -19.02 40.53
C PRO A 414 9.49 -18.90 40.68
N TYR A 415 10.24 -19.06 39.59
CA TYR A 415 11.70 -18.89 39.57
C TYR A 415 12.09 -17.44 39.84
N LEU A 416 11.50 -16.47 39.16
CA LEU A 416 11.74 -15.04 39.36
C LEU A 416 11.43 -14.60 40.79
N LYS A 417 10.31 -15.07 41.37
CA LYS A 417 9.99 -14.84 42.80
C LYS A 417 11.04 -15.42 43.74
N ARG A 418 11.61 -16.58 43.39
CA ARG A 418 12.68 -17.22 44.17
C ARG A 418 13.98 -16.41 44.07
N VAL A 419 14.35 -15.95 42.89
CA VAL A 419 15.52 -15.09 42.64
C VAL A 419 15.40 -13.79 43.44
N GLN A 420 14.24 -13.12 43.40
CA GLN A 420 14.00 -11.91 44.20
C GLN A 420 14.15 -12.15 45.71
N ARG A 421 13.73 -13.32 46.20
CA ARG A 421 13.90 -13.70 47.62
C ARG A 421 15.37 -13.93 47.97
N TYR A 422 16.12 -14.66 47.15
CA TYR A 422 17.56 -14.87 47.35
C TYR A 422 18.35 -13.57 47.26
N GLU A 423 17.95 -12.68 46.35
CA GLU A 423 18.53 -11.36 46.23
C GLU A 423 18.37 -10.54 47.51
N LYS A 424 17.19 -10.61 48.16
CA LYS A 424 16.99 -9.96 49.46
C LYS A 424 17.97 -10.46 50.52
N TYR A 425 18.21 -11.77 50.60
CA TYR A 425 19.19 -12.33 51.53
C TYR A 425 20.62 -11.90 51.19
N ARG A 426 20.99 -11.95 49.91
CA ARG A 426 22.31 -11.50 49.42
C ARG A 426 22.55 -10.03 49.76
N TRP A 427 21.56 -9.17 49.51
CA TRP A 427 21.61 -7.75 49.84
C TRP A 427 21.86 -7.53 51.34
N ILE A 428 21.12 -8.23 52.22
CA ILE A 428 21.32 -8.15 53.68
C ILE A 428 22.75 -8.57 54.06
N VAL A 429 23.23 -9.71 53.56
CA VAL A 429 24.59 -10.21 53.84
C VAL A 429 25.64 -9.21 53.36
N GLY A 430 25.46 -8.63 52.18
CA GLY A 430 26.34 -7.59 51.64
C GLY A 430 26.37 -6.33 52.51
N CYS A 431 25.21 -5.86 52.98
CA CYS A 431 25.10 -4.73 53.89
C CYS A 431 25.82 -4.98 55.21
N VAL A 432 25.59 -6.15 55.84
CA VAL A 432 26.25 -6.53 57.10
C VAL A 432 27.78 -6.52 56.96
N LEU A 433 28.30 -7.09 55.88
CA LEU A 433 29.75 -7.17 55.67
C LEU A 433 30.37 -5.80 55.30
N CYS A 434 29.65 -4.96 54.55
CA CYS A 434 30.07 -3.56 54.34
C CYS A 434 30.12 -2.80 55.68
N SER A 435 29.13 -3.00 56.56
CA SER A 435 29.11 -2.40 57.90
C SER A 435 30.28 -2.88 58.78
N MET A 436 30.74 -4.12 58.62
CA MET A 436 31.93 -4.63 59.32
C MET A 436 33.22 -3.90 58.89
N VAL A 437 33.39 -3.63 57.59
CA VAL A 437 34.51 -2.81 57.10
C VAL A 437 34.40 -1.36 57.57
N LEU A 438 33.18 -0.81 57.56
CA LEU A 438 32.92 0.53 58.08
C LEU A 438 33.31 0.64 59.57
N LEU A 439 33.04 -0.39 60.39
CA LEU A 439 33.44 -0.41 61.79
C LEU A 439 34.95 -0.29 61.96
N VAL A 440 35.74 -0.96 61.09
CA VAL A 440 37.21 -0.82 61.07
C VAL A 440 37.62 0.60 60.71
N VAL A 441 37.01 1.19 59.68
CA VAL A 441 37.27 2.58 59.26
C VAL A 441 36.97 3.57 60.40
N VAL A 442 35.82 3.42 61.06
CA VAL A 442 35.44 4.26 62.21
C VAL A 442 36.44 4.11 63.35
N CYS A 443 36.86 2.88 63.69
CA CYS A 443 37.88 2.64 64.70
C CYS A 443 39.22 3.30 64.34
N ASN A 444 39.61 3.27 63.06
CA ASN A 444 40.85 3.91 62.58
C ASN A 444 40.76 5.44 62.66
N LEU A 445 39.65 6.03 62.22
CA LEU A 445 39.45 7.49 62.26
C LEU A 445 39.37 8.01 63.70
N LEU A 446 38.59 7.37 64.57
CA LEU A 446 38.55 7.71 65.99
C LEU A 446 39.91 7.49 66.66
N GLY A 447 40.59 6.42 66.30
CA GLY A 447 41.93 6.11 66.80
C GLY A 447 42.96 7.18 66.42
N LEU A 448 42.92 7.66 65.18
CA LEU A 448 43.77 8.74 64.68
C LEU A 448 43.43 10.09 65.31
N THR A 449 42.16 10.49 65.36
CA THR A 449 41.76 11.81 65.90
C THR A 449 42.03 11.93 67.39
N LEU A 450 41.63 10.94 68.18
CA LEU A 450 41.91 10.89 69.62
C LEU A 450 43.41 10.75 69.90
N GLY A 451 44.12 9.99 69.06
CA GLY A 451 45.58 9.84 69.13
C GLY A 451 46.33 11.15 68.86
N ILE A 452 45.96 11.88 67.80
CA ILE A 452 46.55 13.18 67.46
C ILE A 452 46.23 14.21 68.56
N TRP A 453 44.99 14.26 69.04
CA TRP A 453 44.60 15.17 70.11
C TRP A 453 45.32 14.86 71.43
N GLY A 454 45.45 13.58 71.78
CA GLY A 454 46.23 13.17 72.95
C GLY A 454 47.72 13.45 72.82
N LEU A 455 48.27 13.46 71.60
CA LEU A 455 49.64 13.88 71.35
C LEU A 455 49.84 15.40 71.41
N SER A 456 48.87 16.20 70.96
CA SER A 456 48.97 17.66 71.00
C SER A 456 48.73 18.24 72.39
N ALA A 457 47.89 17.58 73.20
CA ALA A 457 47.64 17.97 74.60
C ALA A 457 48.75 17.55 75.57
N ARG A 458 49.81 16.90 75.09
CA ARG A 458 50.85 16.29 75.92
C ARG A 458 52.09 17.17 76.00
N GLU A 459 52.37 17.68 77.20
CA GLU A 459 53.57 18.49 77.47
C GLU A 459 54.85 17.64 77.51
N ASP A 460 54.77 16.40 78.03
CA ASP A 460 55.92 15.50 78.19
C ASP A 460 55.70 14.10 77.58
N PRO A 461 56.61 13.58 76.73
CA PRO A 461 56.51 12.27 76.08
C PRO A 461 56.47 11.06 77.03
N SER A 462 56.69 11.26 78.33
CA SER A 462 56.64 10.23 79.39
C SER A 462 55.31 10.16 80.14
N HIS A 463 54.48 11.21 80.14
CA HIS A 463 53.21 11.27 80.91
C HIS A 463 52.02 10.65 80.18
N SER A 464 51.26 9.75 80.81
CA SER A 464 50.08 9.14 80.16
C SER A 464 48.96 10.17 80.00
N GLU A 465 48.39 10.30 78.80
CA GLU A 465 47.23 11.14 78.51
C GLU A 465 46.06 10.25 78.06
N ALA A 466 44.87 10.51 78.59
CA ALA A 466 43.73 9.60 78.47
C ALA A 466 43.20 9.48 77.03
N LYS A 467 43.18 10.57 76.25
CA LYS A 467 42.71 10.58 74.85
C LYS A 467 43.67 9.83 73.92
N GLY A 468 44.97 9.97 74.10
CA GLY A 468 46.02 9.27 73.35
C GLY A 468 45.99 7.77 73.63
N GLU A 469 45.79 7.37 74.89
CA GLU A 469 45.62 5.97 75.23
C GLU A 469 44.31 5.40 74.67
N ALA A 470 43.22 6.17 74.68
CA ALA A 470 41.96 5.80 74.03
C ALA A 470 42.14 5.63 72.52
N GLY A 471 42.85 6.55 71.85
CA GLY A 471 43.16 6.45 70.42
C GLY A 471 43.96 5.18 70.09
N ALA A 472 44.98 4.85 70.89
CA ALA A 472 45.73 3.60 70.76
C ALA A 472 44.87 2.34 70.98
N ARG A 473 43.85 2.41 71.84
CA ARG A 473 42.91 1.30 72.06
C ARG A 473 41.97 1.14 70.86
N PHE A 474 41.39 2.22 70.33
CA PHE A 474 40.54 2.18 69.14
C PHE A 474 41.28 1.62 67.92
N LEU A 475 42.53 2.02 67.65
CA LEU A 475 43.33 1.43 66.58
C LEU A 475 43.52 -0.08 66.75
N MET A 476 43.76 -0.56 67.98
CA MET A 476 43.93 -1.98 68.26
C MET A 476 42.62 -2.77 68.19
N VAL A 477 41.49 -2.14 68.52
CA VAL A 477 40.14 -2.71 68.31
C VAL A 477 39.88 -2.86 66.81
N GLY A 478 40.20 -1.84 66.01
CA GLY A 478 40.12 -1.90 64.55
C GLY A 478 40.97 -3.03 63.95
N VAL A 479 42.19 -3.22 64.44
CA VAL A 479 43.06 -4.36 64.07
C VAL A 479 42.41 -5.70 64.43
N GLY A 480 41.80 -5.80 65.62
CA GLY A 480 41.09 -7.00 66.06
C GLY A 480 39.93 -7.35 65.12
N PHE A 481 39.09 -6.37 64.80
CA PHE A 481 38.00 -6.53 63.83
C PHE A 481 38.50 -6.87 62.43
N SER A 482 39.62 -6.28 61.99
CA SER A 482 40.22 -6.59 60.68
C SER A 482 40.59 -8.07 60.56
N PHE A 483 41.21 -8.66 61.60
CA PHE A 483 41.51 -10.09 61.62
C PHE A 483 40.25 -10.94 61.72
N LEU A 484 39.30 -10.58 62.59
CA LEU A 484 38.06 -11.32 62.79
C LEU A 484 37.22 -11.43 61.51
N PHE A 485 37.08 -10.32 60.79
CA PHE A 485 36.23 -10.25 59.60
C PHE A 485 36.96 -10.59 58.30
N SER A 486 38.28 -10.78 58.33
CA SER A 486 39.07 -11.15 57.15
C SER A 486 38.58 -12.44 56.46
N VAL A 487 38.23 -13.47 57.23
CA VAL A 487 37.74 -14.77 56.75
C VAL A 487 36.37 -14.68 56.07
N PRO A 488 35.31 -14.16 56.72
CA PRO A 488 34.00 -14.04 56.06
C PRO A 488 34.04 -13.10 54.85
N LEU A 489 34.88 -12.06 54.86
CA LEU A 489 35.04 -11.13 53.73
C LEU A 489 35.66 -11.81 52.50
N ILE A 490 36.80 -12.51 52.65
CA ILE A 490 37.45 -13.15 51.50
C ILE A 490 36.59 -14.28 50.91
N LEU A 491 35.84 -15.02 51.75
CA LEU A 491 34.95 -16.07 51.30
C LEU A 491 33.79 -15.50 50.48
N LEU A 492 33.14 -14.43 50.96
CA LEU A 492 32.08 -13.78 50.19
C LEU A 492 32.62 -13.23 48.86
N VAL A 493 33.75 -12.53 48.89
CA VAL A 493 34.40 -11.98 47.69
C VAL A 493 34.61 -13.09 46.68
N PHE A 494 35.17 -14.24 47.08
CA PHE A 494 35.44 -15.34 46.17
C PHE A 494 34.15 -15.97 45.60
N VAL A 495 33.14 -16.24 46.43
CA VAL A 495 31.86 -16.81 45.97
C VAL A 495 31.15 -15.89 44.99
N THR A 496 31.09 -14.59 45.30
CA THR A 496 30.44 -13.61 44.42
C THR A 496 31.25 -13.33 43.15
N PHE A 497 32.57 -13.37 43.21
CA PHE A 497 33.48 -13.32 42.07
C PHE A 497 33.29 -14.49 41.11
N LEU A 498 33.20 -15.73 41.61
CA LEU A 498 33.00 -16.91 40.76
C LEU A 498 31.70 -16.81 39.97
N VAL A 499 30.60 -16.44 40.64
CA VAL A 499 29.29 -16.31 40.00
C VAL A 499 29.27 -15.14 39.01
N GLY A 500 29.56 -13.93 39.48
CA GLY A 500 29.46 -12.73 38.64
C GLY A 500 30.51 -12.68 37.53
N GLY A 501 31.71 -13.16 37.83
CA GLY A 501 32.81 -13.23 36.88
C GLY A 501 32.47 -14.15 35.71
N ASN A 502 31.98 -15.37 35.98
CA ASN A 502 31.59 -16.29 34.92
C ASN A 502 30.39 -15.79 34.10
N VAL A 503 29.40 -15.16 34.74
CA VAL A 503 28.30 -14.51 33.99
C VAL A 503 28.84 -13.47 33.01
N GLN A 504 29.82 -12.66 33.43
CA GLN A 504 30.42 -11.65 32.56
C GLN A 504 31.27 -12.25 31.43
N THR A 505 32.14 -13.22 31.75
CA THR A 505 33.15 -13.73 30.81
C THR A 505 32.60 -14.80 29.87
N LEU A 506 31.71 -15.68 30.34
CA LEU A 506 31.12 -16.77 29.53
C LEU A 506 29.85 -16.34 28.80
N VAL A 507 28.98 -15.55 29.43
CA VAL A 507 27.66 -15.20 28.86
C VAL A 507 27.68 -13.81 28.24
N CYS A 508 27.95 -12.76 29.02
CA CYS A 508 27.76 -11.39 28.55
C CYS A 508 28.70 -10.98 27.41
N ARG A 509 29.98 -11.38 27.50
CA ARG A 509 30.96 -11.12 26.44
C ARG A 509 30.58 -11.85 25.14
N SER A 510 30.24 -13.13 25.23
CA SER A 510 29.87 -13.99 24.10
C SER A 510 28.52 -13.60 23.46
N TRP A 511 27.61 -13.04 24.27
CA TRP A 511 26.34 -12.49 23.79
C TRP A 511 26.56 -11.16 23.06
N GLU A 512 27.48 -10.32 23.55
CA GLU A 512 27.86 -9.07 22.88
C GLU A 512 28.62 -9.30 21.56
N SER A 513 29.49 -10.29 21.49
CA SER A 513 30.23 -10.65 20.26
C SER A 513 29.36 -11.35 19.22
N GLY A 514 28.21 -11.92 19.62
CA GLY A 514 27.34 -12.73 18.75
C GLY A 514 27.70 -14.22 18.70
N GLU A 515 28.80 -14.63 19.33
CA GLU A 515 29.25 -16.03 19.42
C GLU A 515 28.18 -16.95 20.03
N LEU A 516 27.36 -16.42 20.95
CA LEU A 516 26.25 -17.19 21.55
C LEU A 516 25.17 -17.56 20.51
N TYR A 517 24.91 -16.68 19.54
CA TYR A 517 23.94 -16.95 18.47
C TYR A 517 24.52 -17.95 17.47
N GLU A 518 25.80 -17.81 17.09
CA GLU A 518 26.49 -18.78 16.22
C GLU A 518 26.54 -20.18 16.85
N PHE A 519 26.80 -20.24 18.16
CA PHE A 519 26.76 -21.48 18.91
C PHE A 519 25.37 -22.13 18.90
N ALA A 520 24.33 -21.34 19.11
CA ALA A 520 22.94 -21.79 19.12
C ALA A 520 22.46 -22.29 17.73
N ASP A 521 23.00 -21.72 16.66
CA ASP A 521 22.67 -22.08 15.28
C ASP A 521 23.37 -23.36 14.80
N THR A 522 24.45 -23.77 15.46
CA THR A 522 25.21 -24.95 15.09
C THR A 522 24.45 -26.24 15.47
N PRO A 523 24.13 -27.13 14.50
CA PRO A 523 23.37 -28.34 14.78
C PRO A 523 24.06 -29.25 15.81
N GLY A 524 23.29 -29.74 16.79
CA GLY A 524 23.79 -30.64 17.84
C GLY A 524 24.44 -29.94 19.04
N ASN A 525 24.52 -28.60 19.05
CA ASN A 525 25.01 -27.85 20.21
C ASN A 525 23.93 -27.67 21.28
N LEU A 526 22.69 -27.40 20.87
CA LEU A 526 21.54 -27.28 21.77
C LEU A 526 20.78 -28.61 21.90
N PRO A 527 20.26 -28.94 23.09
CA PRO A 527 19.37 -30.07 23.27
C PRO A 527 18.06 -29.85 22.50
N SER A 528 17.36 -30.94 22.17
CA SER A 528 16.11 -30.90 21.41
C SER A 528 15.01 -30.03 22.05
N SER A 529 15.03 -29.88 23.38
CA SER A 529 14.13 -28.99 24.12
C SER A 529 14.39 -27.50 23.90
N MET A 530 15.58 -27.12 23.45
CA MET A 530 15.99 -25.73 23.19
C MET A 530 16.10 -25.40 21.71
N ASN A 531 15.90 -26.37 20.82
CA ASN A 531 15.93 -26.14 19.38
C ASN A 531 14.62 -25.47 18.92
N LEU A 532 14.72 -24.19 18.53
CA LEU A 532 13.57 -23.36 18.14
C LEU A 532 12.81 -23.96 16.95
N SER A 533 13.50 -24.55 15.98
CA SER A 533 12.88 -25.12 14.78
C SER A 533 12.01 -26.32 15.14
N GLN A 534 12.50 -27.17 16.04
CA GLN A 534 11.78 -28.34 16.53
C GLN A 534 10.61 -27.97 17.45
N LEU A 535 10.82 -27.00 18.35
CA LEU A 535 9.79 -26.49 19.27
C LEU A 535 8.59 -25.92 18.51
N LEU A 536 8.85 -25.22 17.40
CA LEU A 536 7.82 -24.62 16.56
C LEU A 536 7.29 -25.56 15.47
N GLY A 537 7.89 -26.74 15.28
CA GLY A 537 7.48 -27.69 14.24
C GLY A 537 7.76 -27.22 12.81
N LEU A 538 8.82 -26.44 12.62
CA LEU A 538 9.20 -25.90 11.31
C LEU A 538 9.89 -26.98 10.46
N LYS A 539 9.65 -26.96 9.15
CA LYS A 539 10.25 -27.92 8.19
C LYS A 539 11.73 -27.67 7.94
N LYS A 540 12.19 -26.42 8.10
CA LYS A 540 13.57 -26.00 7.88
C LYS A 540 14.16 -25.44 9.18
N ASN A 541 15.46 -25.67 9.37
CA ASN A 541 16.19 -25.10 10.48
C ASN A 541 16.37 -23.59 10.25
N ILE A 542 15.99 -22.80 11.25
CA ILE A 542 16.17 -21.35 11.25
C ILE A 542 17.45 -21.01 12.02
N SER A 543 18.28 -20.14 11.42
CA SER A 543 19.36 -19.46 12.12
C SER A 543 18.77 -18.35 13.00
N ILE A 544 18.96 -18.46 14.31
CA ILE A 544 18.65 -17.47 15.34
C ILE A 544 19.41 -16.18 15.07
N LEU A 545 20.67 -16.23 14.60
CA LEU A 545 21.43 -15.03 14.23
C LEU A 545 20.75 -14.27 13.08
N LEU A 546 20.39 -14.99 12.00
CA LEU A 546 19.71 -14.40 10.85
C LEU A 546 18.33 -13.89 11.24
N ALA A 547 17.58 -14.65 12.05
CA ALA A 547 16.28 -14.25 12.55
C ALA A 547 16.37 -12.97 13.40
N TYR A 548 17.33 -12.89 14.31
CA TYR A 548 17.60 -11.68 15.11
C TYR A 548 17.88 -10.47 14.21
N GLN A 549 18.75 -10.61 13.21
CA GLN A 549 19.09 -9.52 12.29
C GLN A 549 17.88 -9.05 11.47
N GLN A 550 17.09 -9.98 10.93
CA GLN A 550 15.89 -9.65 10.15
C GLN A 550 14.80 -9.01 11.03
N CYS A 551 14.59 -9.52 12.24
CA CYS A 551 13.66 -8.93 13.19
C CYS A 551 14.08 -7.53 13.63
N LYS A 552 15.38 -7.30 13.81
CA LYS A 552 15.93 -5.97 14.12
C LYS A 552 15.68 -4.95 13.01
N GLN A 553 15.57 -5.41 11.75
CA GLN A 553 15.19 -4.59 10.60
C GLN A 553 13.67 -4.45 10.40
N GLY A 554 12.85 -5.05 11.27
CA GLY A 554 11.40 -4.97 11.20
C GLY A 554 10.74 -5.97 10.25
N ALA A 555 11.42 -7.07 9.88
CA ALA A 555 10.82 -8.09 9.02
C ALA A 555 9.58 -8.76 9.64
N ALA A 556 8.59 -9.11 8.81
CA ALA A 556 7.46 -9.94 9.22
C ALA A 556 7.90 -11.36 9.59
N LEU A 557 7.23 -11.94 10.60
CA LEU A 557 7.45 -13.31 11.04
C LEU A 557 7.30 -14.31 9.89
N TRP A 558 6.41 -14.03 8.93
CA TRP A 558 6.21 -14.84 7.72
C TRP A 558 7.52 -15.08 6.95
N LYS A 559 8.27 -14.01 6.69
CA LYS A 559 9.54 -14.07 5.97
C LYS A 559 10.64 -14.73 6.79
N VAL A 560 10.72 -14.41 8.09
CA VAL A 560 11.77 -14.91 8.98
C VAL A 560 11.63 -16.40 9.24
N LEU A 561 10.40 -16.89 9.46
CA LEU A 561 10.14 -18.29 9.69
C LEU A 561 10.05 -19.14 8.40
N GLN A 562 10.22 -18.53 7.22
CA GLN A 562 10.11 -19.18 5.91
C GLN A 562 8.81 -19.96 5.73
N LEU A 563 7.69 -19.29 6.05
CA LEU A 563 6.39 -19.93 6.17
C LEU A 563 5.80 -20.47 4.86
N ASN A 564 6.29 -19.99 3.72
CA ASN A 564 5.91 -20.45 2.37
C ASN A 564 6.00 -21.98 2.20
N ASP A 565 6.97 -22.65 2.85
CA ASP A 565 7.16 -24.10 2.70
C ASP A 565 6.19 -24.93 3.57
N SER A 566 5.59 -24.29 4.58
CA SER A 566 4.69 -24.92 5.54
C SER A 566 3.21 -24.62 5.30
N TYR A 567 2.89 -23.48 4.67
CA TYR A 567 1.52 -23.03 4.46
C TYR A 567 1.37 -22.39 3.07
N ASP A 568 0.37 -22.87 2.33
CA ASP A 568 0.07 -22.39 0.98
C ASP A 568 -0.97 -21.26 1.06
N LEU A 569 -0.47 -20.01 1.10
CA LEU A 569 -1.32 -18.82 1.10
C LEU A 569 -2.09 -18.68 -0.22
N GLU A 570 -1.52 -19.09 -1.34
CA GLU A 570 -2.11 -18.93 -2.68
C GLU A 570 -3.43 -19.71 -2.80
N LYS A 571 -3.52 -20.87 -2.15
CA LYS A 571 -4.76 -21.65 -2.08
C LYS A 571 -5.94 -20.87 -1.48
N HIS A 572 -5.69 -19.94 -0.56
CA HIS A 572 -6.73 -19.11 0.06
C HIS A 572 -7.04 -17.84 -0.72
N LEU A 573 -6.08 -17.35 -1.50
CA LEU A 573 -6.22 -16.17 -2.35
C LEU A 573 -6.72 -16.50 -3.76
N ASP A 574 -6.88 -17.80 -4.09
CA ASP A 574 -7.44 -18.24 -5.36
C ASP A 574 -8.93 -17.90 -5.49
N ILE A 575 -9.22 -16.98 -6.40
CA ILE A 575 -10.58 -16.53 -6.76
C ILE A 575 -11.05 -17.11 -8.10
N SER A 576 -10.39 -18.13 -8.65
CA SER A 576 -10.74 -18.75 -9.94
C SER A 576 -12.19 -19.23 -9.98
N GLN A 577 -12.66 -19.93 -8.94
CA GLN A 577 -14.06 -20.39 -8.85
C GLN A 577 -15.06 -19.23 -8.76
N TYR A 578 -14.69 -18.15 -8.08
CA TYR A 578 -15.52 -16.95 -7.97
C TYR A 578 -15.64 -16.24 -9.32
N THR A 579 -14.51 -16.09 -10.02
CA THR A 579 -14.42 -15.53 -11.37
C THR A 579 -15.26 -16.33 -12.36
N ALA A 580 -15.16 -17.67 -12.32
CA ALA A 580 -15.91 -18.55 -13.22
C ALA A 580 -17.43 -18.42 -13.03
N LYS A 581 -17.90 -18.25 -11.78
CA LYS A 581 -19.34 -18.02 -11.50
C LYS A 581 -19.82 -16.67 -12.06
N LEU A 582 -19.04 -15.61 -11.88
CA LEU A 582 -19.36 -14.29 -12.44
C LEU A 582 -19.40 -14.35 -13.97
N GLN A 583 -18.41 -15.00 -14.59
CA GLN A 583 -18.39 -15.18 -16.05
C GLN A 583 -19.61 -15.96 -16.55
N GLN A 584 -20.02 -17.01 -15.84
CA GLN A 584 -21.18 -17.82 -16.22
C GLN A 584 -22.49 -17.02 -16.14
N GLU A 585 -22.70 -16.21 -15.12
CA GLU A 585 -23.89 -15.35 -15.02
C GLU A 585 -23.87 -14.24 -16.07
N LEU A 586 -22.70 -13.65 -16.32
CA LEU A 586 -22.54 -12.59 -17.32
C LEU A 586 -22.84 -13.06 -18.75
N GLN A 587 -22.51 -14.31 -19.09
CA GLN A 587 -22.83 -14.91 -20.39
C GLN A 587 -24.34 -15.04 -20.66
N LYS A 588 -25.18 -14.91 -19.62
CA LYS A 588 -26.65 -14.92 -19.77
C LYS A 588 -27.23 -13.54 -20.10
N LEU A 589 -26.41 -12.49 -20.17
CA LEU A 589 -26.85 -11.18 -20.65
C LEU A 589 -27.32 -11.31 -22.10
N GLU A 590 -28.57 -10.94 -22.33
CA GLU A 590 -29.19 -10.89 -23.65
C GLU A 590 -29.79 -9.49 -23.85
N VAL A 591 -29.52 -8.91 -25.02
CA VAL A 591 -30.14 -7.66 -25.46
C VAL A 591 -30.78 -7.93 -26.80
N GLU A 592 -32.11 -7.88 -26.85
CA GLU A 592 -32.85 -8.10 -28.08
C GLU A 592 -33.04 -6.78 -28.83
N VAL A 593 -32.38 -6.65 -29.99
CA VAL A 593 -32.60 -5.55 -30.96
C VAL A 593 -33.71 -5.91 -31.96
N LYS A 594 -34.72 -6.68 -31.51
CA LYS A 594 -35.72 -7.32 -32.38
C LYS A 594 -36.80 -6.39 -32.94
N ASN A 595 -36.77 -5.11 -32.62
CA ASN A 595 -37.86 -4.18 -32.96
C ASN A 595 -37.40 -2.96 -33.78
N LEU A 596 -36.23 -3.00 -34.39
CA LEU A 596 -35.84 -1.96 -35.36
C LEU A 596 -36.31 -2.41 -36.76
N GLU A 597 -37.58 -2.15 -37.05
CA GLU A 597 -38.16 -2.42 -38.37
C GLU A 597 -37.92 -1.18 -39.24
N LEU A 598 -36.74 -1.12 -39.87
CA LEU A 598 -36.29 0.05 -40.63
C LEU A 598 -37.27 0.43 -41.76
N LEU A 599 -38.00 -0.56 -42.28
CA LEU A 599 -39.11 -0.39 -43.22
C LEU A 599 -40.36 -1.10 -42.71
N SER A 600 -41.40 -0.32 -42.39
CA SER A 600 -42.74 -0.89 -42.13
C SER A 600 -43.25 -1.71 -43.34
N PRO A 601 -44.14 -2.70 -43.14
CA PRO A 601 -44.66 -3.52 -44.23
C PRO A 601 -45.32 -2.69 -45.35
N ALA A 602 -46.00 -1.60 -44.99
CA ALA A 602 -46.60 -0.67 -45.95
C ALA A 602 -45.53 0.11 -46.74
N ALA A 603 -44.50 0.64 -46.07
CA ALA A 603 -43.41 1.35 -46.74
C ALA A 603 -42.62 0.43 -47.68
N ARG A 604 -42.42 -0.82 -47.27
CA ARG A 604 -41.79 -1.84 -48.12
C ARG A 604 -42.61 -2.13 -49.37
N GLN A 605 -43.94 -2.24 -49.23
CA GLN A 605 -44.84 -2.43 -50.37
C GLN A 605 -44.84 -1.22 -51.31
N ASP A 606 -44.86 0.01 -50.78
CA ASP A 606 -44.78 1.23 -51.59
C ASP A 606 -43.50 1.29 -52.44
N LEU A 607 -42.34 0.96 -51.84
CA LEU A 607 -41.07 0.94 -52.54
C LEU A 607 -41.00 -0.21 -53.57
N GLN A 608 -41.57 -1.38 -53.26
CA GLN A 608 -41.67 -2.49 -54.24
C GLN A 608 -42.61 -2.14 -55.41
N ALA A 609 -43.69 -1.41 -55.14
CA ALA A 609 -44.57 -0.90 -56.17
C ALA A 609 -43.85 0.11 -57.07
N LEU A 610 -43.04 1.01 -56.51
CA LEU A 610 -42.16 1.91 -57.26
C LEU A 610 -41.14 1.15 -58.11
N GLN A 611 -40.45 0.17 -57.52
CA GLN A 611 -39.46 -0.66 -58.20
C GLN A 611 -40.07 -1.34 -59.45
N SER A 612 -41.30 -1.84 -59.34
CA SER A 612 -42.00 -2.56 -60.42
C SER A 612 -42.96 -1.70 -61.26
N SER A 613 -43.02 -0.40 -61.03
CA SER A 613 -43.98 0.52 -61.65
C SER A 613 -43.75 0.74 -63.14
N GLY A 614 -42.49 0.66 -63.59
CA GLY A 614 -42.10 0.98 -64.96
C GLY A 614 -42.09 2.49 -65.26
N LEU A 615 -41.94 3.33 -64.23
CA LEU A 615 -41.85 4.79 -64.36
C LEU A 615 -40.76 5.24 -65.34
N GLU A 616 -39.60 4.59 -65.32
CA GLU A 616 -38.47 4.84 -66.23
C GLU A 616 -38.79 4.50 -67.70
N ASN A 617 -39.76 3.61 -67.93
CA ASN A 617 -40.13 3.13 -69.27
C ASN A 617 -41.11 4.06 -70.00
N ILE A 618 -41.59 5.13 -69.35
CA ILE A 618 -42.43 6.14 -69.99
C ILE A 618 -41.61 6.87 -71.06
N HIS A 619 -42.14 6.95 -72.28
CA HIS A 619 -41.47 7.64 -73.38
C HIS A 619 -41.66 9.16 -73.30
N TYR A 620 -41.00 9.79 -72.31
CA TYR A 620 -40.98 11.23 -72.09
C TYR A 620 -40.64 12.08 -73.34
N PRO A 621 -39.74 11.65 -74.25
CA PRO A 621 -39.47 12.39 -75.48
C PRO A 621 -40.71 12.66 -76.34
N SER A 622 -41.68 11.73 -76.38
CA SER A 622 -42.94 11.95 -77.13
C SER A 622 -43.74 13.12 -76.58
N PHE A 623 -43.80 13.28 -75.26
CA PHE A 623 -44.47 14.44 -74.64
C PHE A 623 -43.72 15.73 -74.96
N LEU A 624 -42.39 15.73 -74.83
CA LEU A 624 -41.57 16.92 -75.05
C LEU A 624 -41.68 17.45 -76.49
N VAL A 625 -41.77 16.56 -77.48
CA VAL A 625 -41.95 16.94 -78.90
C VAL A 625 -43.30 17.65 -79.11
N GLU A 626 -44.39 17.14 -78.54
CA GLU A 626 -45.72 17.75 -78.71
C GLU A 626 -45.86 19.06 -77.92
N ILE A 627 -45.24 19.17 -76.75
CA ILE A 627 -45.27 20.38 -75.91
C ILE A 627 -44.57 21.57 -76.59
N GLN A 628 -43.56 21.31 -77.42
CA GLN A 628 -42.84 22.35 -78.16
C GLN A 628 -43.63 22.93 -79.35
N LYS A 629 -44.71 22.26 -79.79
CA LYS A 629 -45.56 22.73 -80.87
C LYS A 629 -46.61 23.72 -80.35
N PRO A 630 -46.96 24.77 -81.10
CA PRO A 630 -48.06 25.66 -80.71
C PRO A 630 -49.40 24.90 -80.73
N VAL A 631 -50.34 25.28 -79.87
CA VAL A 631 -51.71 24.68 -79.85
C VAL A 631 -52.38 24.78 -81.22
N VAL A 632 -52.24 25.93 -81.88
CA VAL A 632 -52.70 26.22 -83.25
C VAL A 632 -51.55 26.87 -84.02
N ASN A 633 -51.31 26.44 -85.25
CA ASN A 633 -50.16 26.87 -86.06
C ASN A 633 -50.15 28.38 -86.38
N THR A 634 -51.33 28.96 -86.55
CA THR A 634 -51.51 30.40 -86.82
C THR A 634 -52.04 31.11 -85.58
N SER A 635 -51.54 32.33 -85.33
CA SER A 635 -52.11 33.21 -84.30
C SER A 635 -53.53 33.65 -84.69
N MET A 636 -54.53 33.09 -84.00
CA MET A 636 -55.95 33.45 -84.19
C MET A 636 -56.20 34.94 -83.93
N GLU A 637 -55.51 35.54 -82.96
CA GLU A 637 -55.66 36.96 -82.63
C GLU A 637 -55.17 37.87 -83.77
N LYS A 638 -53.98 37.57 -84.34
CA LYS A 638 -53.47 38.31 -85.51
C LYS A 638 -54.37 38.12 -86.73
N LEU A 639 -54.84 36.90 -86.97
CA LEU A 639 -55.76 36.60 -88.07
C LEU A 639 -57.10 37.34 -87.88
N ALA A 640 -57.64 37.38 -86.66
CA ALA A 640 -58.85 38.14 -86.36
C ALA A 640 -58.66 39.65 -86.62
N GLN A 641 -57.55 40.24 -86.16
CA GLN A 641 -57.23 41.65 -86.41
C GLN A 641 -57.15 41.98 -87.91
N GLU A 642 -56.52 41.10 -88.70
CA GLU A 642 -56.43 41.27 -90.16
C GLU A 642 -57.80 41.15 -90.84
N LEU A 643 -58.65 40.23 -90.38
CA LEU A 643 -60.02 40.09 -90.91
C LEU A 643 -60.90 41.31 -90.60
N GLU A 644 -60.70 41.97 -89.45
CA GLU A 644 -61.38 43.25 -89.14
C GLU A 644 -60.85 44.41 -89.99
N GLY A 645 -59.55 44.49 -90.22
CA GLY A 645 -58.99 45.49 -91.15
C GLY A 645 -59.51 45.30 -92.57
N LEU A 646 -59.63 44.04 -93.00
CA LEU A 646 -60.23 43.69 -94.29
C LEU A 646 -61.72 43.99 -94.33
N SER A 647 -62.47 43.77 -93.24
CA SER A 647 -63.93 44.01 -93.20
C SER A 647 -64.30 45.46 -93.48
N GLN A 648 -63.47 46.41 -93.06
CA GLN A 648 -63.68 47.86 -93.23
C GLN A 648 -63.33 48.37 -94.65
N THR A 649 -62.54 47.60 -95.41
CA THR A 649 -62.00 48.01 -96.71
C THR A 649 -62.71 47.35 -97.90
N GLN A 650 -63.58 46.36 -97.66
CA GLN A 650 -64.34 45.68 -98.72
C GLN A 650 -65.44 46.57 -99.33
N GLY A 651 -65.62 46.49 -100.65
CA GLY A 651 -66.72 47.17 -101.36
C GLY A 651 -68.11 46.53 -101.16
N SER A 652 -68.18 45.30 -100.64
CA SER A 652 -69.41 44.58 -100.33
C SER A 652 -69.71 44.62 -98.83
N SER A 653 -70.81 45.27 -98.44
CA SER A 653 -71.27 45.35 -97.04
C SER A 653 -71.55 43.96 -96.42
N LEU A 654 -72.04 43.01 -97.24
CA LEU A 654 -72.31 41.64 -96.80
C LEU A 654 -71.01 40.88 -96.46
N LEU A 655 -69.99 41.00 -97.33
CA LEU A 655 -68.69 40.35 -97.13
C LEU A 655 -67.96 40.93 -95.92
N GLY A 656 -68.01 42.26 -95.74
CA GLY A 656 -67.47 42.93 -94.56
C GLY A 656 -68.09 42.42 -93.25
N GLN A 657 -69.42 42.29 -93.17
CA GLN A 657 -70.09 41.75 -91.98
C GLN A 657 -69.72 40.28 -91.70
N GLN A 658 -69.57 39.46 -92.74
CA GLN A 658 -69.17 38.05 -92.59
C GLN A 658 -67.72 37.91 -92.10
N LEU A 659 -66.79 38.71 -92.64
CA LEU A 659 -65.40 38.77 -92.16
C LEU A 659 -65.31 39.24 -90.70
N GLN A 660 -66.09 40.25 -90.32
CA GLN A 660 -66.18 40.73 -88.93
C GLN A 660 -66.72 39.65 -87.99
N LYS A 661 -67.73 38.88 -88.42
CA LYS A 661 -68.29 37.78 -87.64
C LYS A 661 -67.28 36.65 -87.43
N GLU A 662 -66.52 36.29 -88.47
CA GLU A 662 -65.46 35.29 -88.34
C GLU A 662 -64.29 35.78 -87.48
N ALA A 663 -63.92 37.07 -87.55
CA ALA A 663 -62.92 37.67 -86.66
C ALA A 663 -63.33 37.57 -85.18
N GLN A 664 -64.57 37.95 -84.86
CA GLN A 664 -65.09 37.80 -83.49
C GLN A 664 -65.17 36.33 -83.06
N GLY A 665 -65.57 35.44 -83.97
CA GLY A 665 -65.59 34.00 -83.72
C GLY A 665 -64.21 33.44 -83.38
N LEU A 666 -63.17 33.86 -84.12
CA LEU A 666 -61.78 33.49 -83.83
C LEU A 666 -61.28 34.03 -82.49
N ARG A 667 -61.62 35.28 -82.11
CA ARG A 667 -61.26 35.83 -80.79
C ARG A 667 -61.93 35.06 -79.64
N ASN A 668 -63.22 34.78 -79.76
CA ASN A 668 -63.94 33.99 -78.76
C ASN A 668 -63.33 32.59 -78.65
N LEU A 669 -63.05 31.93 -79.78
CA LEU A 669 -62.40 30.62 -79.78
C LEU A 669 -61.00 30.66 -79.15
N HIS A 670 -60.24 31.73 -79.42
CA HIS A 670 -58.91 31.94 -78.84
C HIS A 670 -58.98 32.08 -77.31
N GLN A 671 -59.88 32.93 -76.80
CA GLN A 671 -60.05 33.19 -75.36
C GLN A 671 -60.65 31.99 -74.62
N GLU A 672 -61.70 31.37 -75.16
CA GLU A 672 -62.44 30.31 -74.48
C GLU A 672 -61.77 28.93 -74.56
N LYS A 673 -60.99 28.66 -75.62
CA LYS A 673 -60.47 27.31 -75.89
C LYS A 673 -58.95 27.24 -76.04
N VAL A 674 -58.31 28.21 -76.70
CA VAL A 674 -56.84 28.16 -76.92
C VAL A 674 -56.06 28.59 -75.68
N LEU A 675 -56.44 29.69 -75.02
CA LEU A 675 -55.74 30.19 -73.83
C LEU A 675 -55.75 29.17 -72.66
N PRO A 676 -56.87 28.49 -72.33
CA PRO A 676 -56.88 27.44 -71.31
C PRO A 676 -55.96 26.26 -71.65
N GLN A 677 -55.88 25.86 -72.93
CA GLN A 677 -54.98 24.80 -73.37
C GLN A 677 -53.51 25.19 -73.26
N GLN A 678 -53.16 26.46 -73.50
CA GLN A 678 -51.80 26.97 -73.29
C GLN A 678 -51.39 26.90 -71.81
N ASN A 679 -52.32 27.17 -70.88
CA ASN A 679 -52.04 27.02 -69.45
C ASN A 679 -51.86 25.55 -69.03
N LEU A 680 -52.65 24.63 -69.60
CA LEU A 680 -52.48 23.19 -69.37
C LEU A 680 -51.15 22.67 -69.92
N LEU A 681 -50.70 23.19 -71.06
CA LEU A 681 -49.39 22.90 -71.63
C LEU A 681 -48.23 23.26 -70.71
N ALA A 682 -48.30 24.43 -70.05
CA ALA A 682 -47.29 24.81 -69.07
C ALA A 682 -47.25 23.84 -67.88
N LYS A 683 -48.41 23.40 -67.38
CA LYS A 683 -48.50 22.40 -66.30
C LYS A 683 -47.99 21.01 -66.72
N LEU A 684 -48.32 20.59 -67.94
CA LEU A 684 -47.83 19.33 -68.51
C LEU A 684 -46.31 19.37 -68.66
N ASN A 685 -45.75 20.47 -69.18
CA ASN A 685 -44.30 20.66 -69.33
C ASN A 685 -43.56 20.54 -68.00
N LEU A 686 -44.06 21.19 -66.94
CA LEU A 686 -43.47 21.08 -65.60
C LEU A 686 -43.43 19.62 -65.11
N SER A 687 -44.53 18.88 -65.27
CA SER A 687 -44.62 17.49 -64.80
C SER A 687 -43.75 16.54 -65.62
N VAL A 688 -43.71 16.71 -66.94
CA VAL A 688 -42.87 15.91 -67.85
C VAL A 688 -41.39 16.16 -67.58
N GLN A 689 -40.96 17.41 -67.41
CA GLN A 689 -39.55 17.73 -67.12
C GLN A 689 -39.12 17.18 -65.76
N ALA A 690 -39.95 17.32 -64.73
CA ALA A 690 -39.68 16.78 -63.40
C ALA A 690 -39.48 15.26 -63.46
N LEU A 691 -40.45 14.54 -64.03
CA LEU A 691 -40.40 13.07 -64.14
C LEU A 691 -39.27 12.57 -65.04
N ALA A 692 -39.03 13.20 -66.19
CA ALA A 692 -37.94 12.81 -67.09
C ALA A 692 -36.56 12.93 -66.43
N SER A 693 -36.39 13.88 -65.50
CA SER A 693 -35.14 14.06 -64.76
C SER A 693 -34.97 13.07 -63.60
N SER A 694 -36.04 12.70 -62.91
CA SER A 694 -35.96 11.88 -61.69
C SER A 694 -36.15 10.38 -61.92
N ALA A 695 -37.01 9.98 -62.87
CA ALA A 695 -37.43 8.59 -63.05
C ALA A 695 -36.29 7.57 -63.25
N PRO A 696 -35.23 7.84 -64.06
CA PRO A 696 -34.17 6.85 -64.31
C PRO A 696 -33.32 6.54 -63.08
N HIS A 697 -33.20 7.49 -62.16
CA HIS A 697 -32.38 7.34 -60.96
C HIS A 697 -33.21 6.72 -59.83
N LEU A 698 -34.49 7.09 -59.76
CA LEU A 698 -35.38 6.74 -58.68
C LEU A 698 -35.61 5.22 -58.53
N GLN A 699 -35.85 4.49 -59.62
CA GLN A 699 -36.07 3.02 -59.54
C GLN A 699 -34.77 2.25 -59.23
N LEU A 700 -33.63 2.72 -59.73
CA LEU A 700 -32.32 2.13 -59.46
C LEU A 700 -31.92 2.35 -57.99
N GLU A 701 -32.07 3.58 -57.48
CA GLU A 701 -31.86 3.90 -56.06
C GLU A 701 -32.80 3.11 -55.15
N THR A 702 -34.07 2.94 -55.56
CA THR A 702 -35.04 2.13 -54.81
C THR A 702 -34.55 0.70 -54.60
N SER A 703 -34.01 0.08 -55.64
CA SER A 703 -33.51 -1.29 -55.56
C SER A 703 -32.31 -1.39 -54.61
N GLY A 704 -31.35 -0.47 -54.73
CA GLY A 704 -30.18 -0.43 -53.83
C GLY A 704 -30.56 -0.18 -52.36
N VAL A 705 -31.52 0.70 -52.11
CA VAL A 705 -32.03 0.97 -50.74
C VAL A 705 -32.74 -0.25 -50.17
N LEU A 706 -33.60 -0.93 -50.95
CA LEU A 706 -34.34 -2.10 -50.48
C LEU A 706 -33.41 -3.26 -50.11
N ASP A 707 -32.37 -3.50 -50.92
CA ASP A 707 -31.35 -4.52 -50.67
C ASP A 707 -30.52 -4.17 -49.42
N ASN A 708 -30.06 -2.92 -49.30
CA ASN A 708 -29.29 -2.46 -48.14
C ASN A 708 -30.08 -2.53 -46.83
N VAL A 709 -31.36 -2.14 -46.83
CA VAL A 709 -32.22 -2.27 -45.64
C VAL A 709 -32.37 -3.74 -45.26
N THR A 710 -32.67 -4.61 -46.23
CA THR A 710 -32.86 -6.05 -45.96
C THR A 710 -31.59 -6.69 -45.38
N HIS A 711 -30.43 -6.33 -45.92
CA HIS A 711 -29.14 -6.78 -45.39
C HIS A 711 -28.91 -6.25 -43.95
N LEU A 712 -29.15 -4.96 -43.71
CA LEU A 712 -28.93 -4.35 -42.40
C LEU A 712 -29.88 -4.93 -41.34
N GLU A 713 -31.17 -5.12 -41.65
CA GLU A 713 -32.15 -5.77 -40.76
C GLU A 713 -31.72 -7.20 -40.38
N GLY A 714 -31.10 -7.95 -41.32
CA GLY A 714 -30.60 -9.29 -41.05
C GLY A 714 -29.33 -9.34 -40.18
N GLU A 715 -28.43 -8.37 -40.33
CA GLU A 715 -27.14 -8.34 -39.63
C GLU A 715 -27.18 -7.64 -38.26
N LEU A 716 -28.12 -6.70 -38.07
CA LEU A 716 -28.30 -5.89 -36.85
C LEU A 716 -28.28 -6.74 -35.55
N PRO A 717 -29.07 -7.83 -35.45
CA PRO A 717 -29.06 -8.68 -34.25
C PRO A 717 -27.69 -9.33 -34.00
N ALA A 718 -27.01 -9.78 -35.06
CA ALA A 718 -25.71 -10.43 -34.95
C ALA A 718 -24.61 -9.45 -34.50
N TRP A 719 -24.66 -8.20 -35.00
CA TRP A 719 -23.74 -7.14 -34.58
C TRP A 719 -23.99 -6.74 -33.12
N ALA A 720 -25.24 -6.58 -32.72
CA ALA A 720 -25.60 -6.27 -31.34
C ALA A 720 -25.11 -7.33 -30.35
N ILE A 721 -25.32 -8.62 -30.65
CA ILE A 721 -24.82 -9.74 -29.82
C ILE A 721 -23.28 -9.73 -29.72
N ARG A 722 -22.58 -9.41 -30.82
CA ARG A 722 -21.12 -9.33 -30.82
C ARG A 722 -20.61 -8.18 -29.95
N ILE A 723 -21.24 -7.00 -30.05
CA ILE A 723 -20.91 -5.84 -29.22
C ILE A 723 -21.19 -6.14 -27.75
N LEU A 724 -22.34 -6.73 -27.43
CA LEU A 724 -22.71 -7.18 -26.09
C LEU A 724 -21.68 -8.12 -25.48
N ARG A 725 -21.21 -9.13 -26.24
CA ARG A 725 -20.21 -10.08 -25.76
C ARG A 725 -18.87 -9.41 -25.50
N ASN A 726 -18.40 -8.57 -26.42
CA ASN A 726 -17.13 -7.86 -26.24
C ASN A 726 -17.19 -6.93 -25.04
N GLU A 727 -18.25 -6.13 -24.91
CA GLU A 727 -18.39 -5.16 -23.82
C GLU A 727 -18.55 -5.84 -22.46
N SER A 728 -19.27 -6.96 -22.40
CA SER A 728 -19.40 -7.75 -21.17
C SER A 728 -18.06 -8.39 -20.76
N GLU A 729 -17.27 -8.94 -21.68
CA GLU A 729 -15.91 -9.43 -21.38
C GLU A 729 -14.97 -8.32 -20.89
N CYS A 730 -15.05 -7.12 -21.49
CA CYS A 730 -14.33 -5.93 -21.02
C CYS A 730 -14.73 -5.56 -19.58
N PHE A 731 -16.04 -5.52 -19.29
CA PHE A 731 -16.57 -5.24 -17.96
C PHE A 731 -16.05 -6.28 -16.94
N LEU A 732 -16.17 -7.58 -17.24
CA LEU A 732 -15.68 -8.63 -16.35
C LEU A 732 -14.19 -8.47 -16.03
N THR A 733 -13.37 -8.22 -17.05
CA THR A 733 -11.91 -8.07 -16.89
C THR A 733 -11.59 -6.87 -15.98
N ARG A 734 -12.32 -5.77 -16.14
CA ARG A 734 -12.18 -4.57 -15.30
C ARG A 734 -12.59 -4.85 -13.86
N GLU A 735 -13.78 -5.41 -13.63
CA GLU A 735 -14.29 -5.72 -12.29
C GLU A 735 -13.40 -6.73 -11.55
N MET A 736 -12.90 -7.75 -12.26
CA MET A 736 -11.93 -8.70 -11.72
C MET A 736 -10.60 -8.04 -11.35
N GLY A 737 -10.28 -6.90 -11.94
CA GLY A 737 -9.17 -6.05 -11.56
C GLY A 737 -9.27 -5.55 -10.12
N TYR A 738 -10.46 -5.18 -9.63
CA TYR A 738 -10.66 -4.74 -8.24
C TYR A 738 -10.41 -5.88 -7.23
N PHE A 739 -10.94 -7.07 -7.50
CA PHE A 739 -10.68 -8.24 -6.66
C PHE A 739 -9.22 -8.68 -6.71
N SER A 740 -8.58 -8.60 -7.87
CA SER A 740 -7.15 -8.91 -8.02
C SER A 740 -6.26 -7.93 -7.25
N GLN A 741 -6.61 -6.64 -7.24
CA GLN A 741 -5.94 -5.64 -6.41
C GLN A 741 -6.05 -5.99 -4.91
N TYR A 742 -7.25 -6.35 -4.44
CA TYR A 742 -7.45 -6.81 -3.07
C TYR A 742 -6.59 -8.04 -2.74
N MET A 743 -6.59 -9.07 -3.59
CA MET A 743 -5.80 -10.29 -3.34
C MET A 743 -4.29 -10.01 -3.34
N ALA A 744 -3.82 -9.11 -4.19
CA ALA A 744 -2.42 -8.67 -4.19
C ALA A 744 -2.06 -7.92 -2.90
N TRP A 745 -2.94 -7.03 -2.43
CA TRP A 745 -2.77 -6.33 -1.17
C TRP A 745 -2.78 -7.29 0.03
N VAL A 746 -3.71 -8.25 0.10
CA VAL A 746 -3.74 -9.26 1.16
C VAL A 746 -2.44 -10.06 1.18
N ARG A 747 -1.94 -10.49 0.01
CA ARG A 747 -0.66 -11.19 -0.11
C ARG A 747 0.48 -10.36 0.48
N GLU A 748 0.56 -9.08 0.14
CA GLU A 748 1.61 -8.19 0.62
C GLU A 748 1.54 -7.97 2.14
N GLU A 749 0.37 -7.64 2.67
CA GLU A 749 0.16 -7.43 4.09
C GLU A 749 0.47 -8.67 4.93
N VAL A 750 -0.02 -9.85 4.54
CA VAL A 750 0.24 -11.12 5.25
C VAL A 750 1.72 -11.48 5.25
N THR A 751 2.41 -11.27 4.12
CA THR A 751 3.80 -11.71 3.95
C THR A 751 4.84 -10.70 4.45
N GLN A 752 4.50 -9.41 4.50
CA GLN A 752 5.46 -8.33 4.78
C GLN A 752 5.14 -7.48 6.01
N HIS A 753 3.88 -7.38 6.44
CA HIS A 753 3.46 -6.39 7.45
C HIS A 753 2.83 -7.00 8.70
N ILE A 754 2.10 -8.12 8.58
CA ILE A 754 1.51 -8.83 9.73
C ILE A 754 2.59 -9.43 10.62
N ALA A 755 2.39 -9.31 11.94
CA ALA A 755 3.27 -9.86 12.97
C ALA A 755 4.77 -9.57 12.73
N THR A 756 5.13 -8.28 12.63
CA THR A 756 6.54 -7.88 12.59
C THR A 756 7.29 -8.43 13.80
N CYS A 757 8.42 -9.12 13.58
CA CYS A 757 9.11 -9.81 14.67
C CYS A 757 10.06 -8.90 15.46
N GLN A 758 9.96 -7.59 15.30
CA GLN A 758 10.75 -6.59 16.02
C GLN A 758 10.67 -6.72 17.56
N PRO A 759 9.53 -7.09 18.18
CA PRO A 759 9.48 -7.40 19.61
C PRO A 759 10.40 -8.56 20.03
N LEU A 760 10.70 -9.52 19.14
CA LEU A 760 11.61 -10.65 19.42
C LEU A 760 13.06 -10.18 19.53
N SER A 761 13.54 -9.36 18.57
CA SER A 761 14.87 -8.76 18.69
C SER A 761 14.96 -7.82 19.90
N GLY A 762 13.90 -7.06 20.18
CA GLY A 762 13.80 -6.22 21.37
C GLY A 762 13.86 -7.03 22.67
N ALA A 763 13.22 -8.20 22.71
CA ALA A 763 13.26 -9.10 23.86
C ALA A 763 14.68 -9.63 24.13
N LEU A 764 15.41 -10.02 23.08
CA LEU A 764 16.80 -10.48 23.19
C LEU A 764 17.73 -9.35 23.65
N ASP A 765 17.60 -8.15 23.07
CA ASP A 765 18.37 -6.96 23.47
C ASP A 765 18.06 -6.57 24.93
N ASN A 766 16.77 -6.55 25.31
CA ASN A 766 16.33 -6.27 26.67
C ASN A 766 16.85 -7.32 27.65
N GLY A 767 16.82 -8.61 27.28
CA GLY A 767 17.35 -9.70 28.09
C GLY A 767 18.85 -9.53 28.36
N ARG A 768 19.63 -9.18 27.32
CA ARG A 768 21.06 -8.87 27.46
C ARG A 768 21.30 -7.70 28.41
N VAL A 769 20.57 -6.59 28.22
CA VAL A 769 20.74 -5.40 29.07
C VAL A 769 20.32 -5.69 30.52
N ILE A 770 19.23 -6.41 30.75
CA ILE A 770 18.80 -6.77 32.10
C ILE A 770 19.87 -7.62 32.80
N LEU A 771 20.33 -8.70 32.15
CA LEU A 771 21.27 -9.63 32.76
C LEU A 771 22.66 -9.01 32.92
N CYS A 772 23.23 -8.49 31.84
CA CYS A 772 24.61 -8.06 31.80
C CYS A 772 24.77 -6.66 32.39
N ASP A 773 23.88 -5.77 31.99
CA ASP A 773 24.04 -4.37 32.33
C ASP A 773 23.43 -4.01 33.69
N MET A 774 22.21 -4.47 33.98
CA MET A 774 21.52 -4.10 35.22
C MET A 774 21.87 -5.00 36.41
N VAL A 775 22.30 -6.24 36.17
CA VAL A 775 22.62 -7.22 37.24
C VAL A 775 24.12 -7.53 37.33
N ALA A 776 24.75 -8.03 36.26
CA ALA A 776 26.12 -8.53 36.31
C ALA A 776 27.16 -7.43 36.57
N ASP A 777 27.04 -6.26 35.93
CA ASP A 777 27.95 -5.13 36.17
C ASP A 777 28.00 -4.66 37.63
N PRO A 778 26.88 -4.28 38.28
CA PRO A 778 26.92 -3.86 39.66
C PRO A 778 27.28 -5.01 40.61
N TRP A 779 26.93 -6.26 40.28
CA TRP A 779 27.40 -7.44 41.01
C TRP A 779 28.92 -7.58 40.98
N ASN A 780 29.50 -7.38 39.80
CA ASN A 780 30.94 -7.50 39.62
C ASN A 780 31.71 -6.36 40.29
N ALA A 781 31.17 -5.15 40.22
CA ALA A 781 31.72 -4.02 40.96
C ALA A 781 31.66 -4.21 42.48
N PHE A 782 30.59 -4.84 43.00
CA PHE A 782 30.43 -5.10 44.42
C PHE A 782 31.55 -5.98 44.98
N TRP A 783 31.77 -7.17 44.41
CA TRP A 783 32.82 -8.06 44.91
C TRP A 783 34.22 -7.47 44.66
N PHE A 784 34.42 -6.75 43.55
CA PHE A 784 35.70 -6.12 43.24
C PHE A 784 36.07 -5.05 44.27
N CYS A 785 35.11 -4.23 44.68
CA CYS A 785 35.32 -3.22 45.73
C CYS A 785 35.52 -3.86 47.12
N LEU A 786 34.83 -4.96 47.42
CA LEU A 786 35.09 -5.73 48.64
C LEU A 786 36.46 -6.41 48.62
N ALA A 787 36.92 -6.91 47.48
CA ALA A 787 38.25 -7.48 47.30
C ALA A 787 39.33 -6.42 47.54
N TRP A 788 39.13 -5.22 46.96
CA TRP A 788 39.96 -4.04 47.22
C TRP A 788 40.02 -3.76 48.72
N CYS A 789 38.87 -3.66 49.40
CA CYS A 789 38.85 -3.41 50.84
C CYS A 789 39.62 -4.48 51.63
N THR A 790 39.39 -5.76 51.29
CA THR A 790 40.04 -6.91 51.92
C THR A 790 41.57 -6.85 51.74
N PHE A 791 42.05 -6.49 50.55
CA PHE A 791 43.47 -6.30 50.28
C PHE A 791 44.09 -5.18 51.13
N PHE A 792 43.41 -4.02 51.20
CA PHE A 792 43.89 -2.86 51.98
C PHE A 792 43.72 -3.00 53.50
N LEU A 793 43.03 -4.04 54.01
CA LEU A 793 43.05 -4.38 55.43
C LEU A 793 44.45 -4.75 55.91
N ILE A 794 45.27 -5.42 55.10
CA ILE A 794 46.64 -5.82 55.47
C ILE A 794 47.51 -4.59 55.80
N PRO A 795 47.72 -3.61 54.89
CA PRO A 795 48.50 -2.42 55.23
C PRO A 795 47.85 -1.58 56.33
N SER A 796 46.51 -1.51 56.38
CA SER A 796 45.77 -0.86 57.48
C SER A 796 46.14 -1.48 58.84
N ILE A 797 46.18 -2.81 58.96
CA ILE A 797 46.62 -3.51 60.19
C ILE A 797 48.06 -3.13 60.54
N VAL A 798 48.98 -3.18 59.57
CA VAL A 798 50.40 -2.88 59.81
C VAL A 798 50.59 -1.46 60.32
N PHE A 799 49.99 -0.47 59.64
CA PHE A 799 50.08 0.93 60.03
C PHE A 799 49.35 1.21 61.35
N ALA A 800 48.16 0.65 61.59
CA ALA A 800 47.43 0.82 62.85
C ALA A 800 48.23 0.27 64.05
N VAL A 801 48.83 -0.93 63.91
CA VAL A 801 49.67 -1.52 64.97
C VAL A 801 50.89 -0.65 65.23
N LYS A 802 51.56 -0.15 64.19
CA LYS A 802 52.76 0.70 64.32
C LYS A 802 52.41 2.06 64.94
N THR A 803 51.39 2.74 64.43
CA THR A 803 50.90 4.04 64.93
C THR A 803 50.44 3.96 66.37
N SER A 804 49.74 2.89 66.77
CA SER A 804 49.26 2.72 68.17
C SER A 804 50.39 2.73 69.22
N LYS A 805 51.63 2.43 68.84
CA LYS A 805 52.79 2.46 69.75
C LYS A 805 53.19 3.89 70.12
N TYR A 806 53.04 4.83 69.20
CA TYR A 806 53.44 6.23 69.40
C TYR A 806 52.40 7.04 70.19
N PHE A 807 51.15 6.57 70.24
CA PHE A 807 50.10 7.17 71.07
C PHE A 807 50.18 6.75 72.55
N ARG A 808 51.06 5.80 72.89
CA ARG A 808 51.30 5.34 74.27
C ARG A 808 52.50 6.06 74.91
N PRO A 809 52.61 6.08 76.25
CA PRO A 809 53.74 6.74 76.90
C PRO A 809 55.10 6.09 76.57
N ILE A 810 56.09 6.94 76.25
CA ILE A 810 57.47 6.55 75.96
C ILE A 810 58.24 6.52 77.28
N ARG A 811 58.93 5.41 77.56
CA ARG A 811 59.70 5.27 78.80
C ARG A 811 61.12 5.80 78.56
N LYS A 812 61.48 6.95 79.13
CA LYS A 812 62.88 7.43 79.17
C LYS A 812 63.68 6.43 80.03
N ARG A 813 64.62 5.69 79.45
CA ARG A 813 65.58 4.88 80.23
C ARG A 813 66.83 5.75 80.39
N LEU A 814 67.13 6.20 81.61
CA LEU A 814 68.42 6.84 81.92
C LEU A 814 69.53 5.86 81.53
N SER A 815 70.35 6.23 80.54
CA SER A 815 71.55 5.49 80.17
C SER A 815 72.63 5.77 81.20
N SER A 816 72.85 4.84 82.12
CA SER A 816 74.07 4.78 82.91
C SER A 816 75.23 4.35 82.00
N THR A 817 75.97 5.31 81.46
CA THR A 817 77.26 5.08 80.81
C THR A 817 78.25 6.13 81.31
N SER A 818 78.88 5.85 82.45
CA SER A 818 80.33 5.91 82.65
C SER A 818 80.65 5.28 84.01
N SER A 819 81.40 4.19 83.95
CA SER A 819 82.13 3.59 85.05
C SER A 819 83.49 4.30 85.15
N GLU A 820 84.09 4.25 86.33
CA GLU A 820 85.47 4.64 86.68
C GLU A 820 85.74 6.13 87.00
N GLU A 821 85.50 6.50 88.26
CA GLU A 821 86.52 7.11 89.14
C GLU A 821 86.01 7.10 90.59
N THR A 822 86.39 6.06 91.34
CA THR A 822 86.26 6.04 92.80
C THR A 822 87.46 6.76 93.42
N GLN A 823 87.26 7.95 93.98
CA GLN A 823 88.13 8.49 95.02
C GLN A 823 87.42 8.42 96.37
N LEU A 824 88.02 7.64 97.28
CA LEU A 824 87.73 7.61 98.71
C LEU A 824 87.85 9.02 99.31
N PHE A 825 86.86 9.46 100.08
CA PHE A 825 87.11 10.36 101.20
C PHE A 825 86.36 9.88 102.46
N HIS A 826 87.14 9.86 103.54
CA HIS A 826 86.89 9.27 104.84
C HIS A 826 85.81 10.02 105.66
N ILE A 827 85.01 9.25 106.39
CA ILE A 827 84.06 9.71 107.42
C ILE A 827 84.83 10.09 108.71
N PRO A 828 84.28 10.99 109.55
CA PRO A 828 84.07 10.56 110.94
C PRO A 828 82.67 10.84 111.47
N ARG A 829 82.14 9.82 112.16
CA ARG A 829 80.95 9.85 113.00
C ARG A 829 81.19 10.73 114.22
N VAL A 830 80.16 11.44 114.68
CA VAL A 830 80.03 11.81 116.09
C VAL A 830 78.87 11.02 116.69
N THR A 831 79.21 10.24 117.70
CA THR A 831 78.35 9.45 118.58
C THR A 831 77.51 10.36 119.47
N SER A 832 76.22 10.04 119.61
CA SER A 832 75.37 10.52 120.70
C SER A 832 75.78 9.90 122.04
N LEU A 833 75.80 10.68 123.12
CA LEU A 833 75.55 10.18 124.47
C LEU A 833 74.88 11.25 125.33
N LYS A 834 73.84 10.80 126.03
CA LYS A 834 72.78 11.54 126.75
C LYS A 834 73.29 12.24 128.02
N LEU A 835 72.64 13.36 128.35
CA LEU A 835 71.76 13.46 129.53
C LEU A 835 70.48 14.20 129.13
#